data_AF-A0A9D1TRF6-F1
#
_entry.id   AF-A0A9D1TRF6-F1
#
_cell.length_a   1.000
_cell.length_b   1.000
_cell.length_c   1.000
_cell.angle_alpha   90.00
_cell.angle_beta   90.00
_cell.angle_gamma   90.00
#
_symmetry.space_group_name_H-M   'P 1'
#
loop_
_entity.id
_entity.type
_entity.pdbx_description
1 polymer ?
#
loop_
_entity_poly.entity_id
_entity_poly.type
_entity_poly.pdbx_seq_one_letter_code
_entity_poly.pdbx_strand_id
1 'polypeptide(L)'
;MNALKNKFGLIVFILFMLALATMLGVLFTQGRYSEELKSGSDIYGSDLEYIVSDQVEVNSVEEFIAAVENGYSNITISDNVDNPLVITSGVTDVGSDLIIDLNGHEIQRNNRDPMLNVVDGVRLTVIDSKGGGSFYNPVGSVLQIDGGTLTVTSGDFVSGPKSSEYMSNSSTGTDATINDSTSVTVRRKSGNSYTSTDMNVPVLSPHVEVQTTEEGEKRYITNGNMYFSAAPTNDYNGLLEGDTYLYYVIDDDAAGNTAIAADTGTADFYYSYKVTRNVNGNSASYDLYTGTAEADGETIFAVMIYGYYNVKASANPNVAGGETLPNYATVKMMSGNMYVRGGSYYSYFGVENTFGVHASGGYMAIGAGKFEAAGAATCVACAYPADVSEEEYLRVAGGDFKSYYGDTVSVSSGNMVLTAGSFTKDASSALEGHEGSASVHVTGGSLDASQATGLTFETLGSHVYGVYVSDGTANITNADFTFGKEGTSEPYTDVIGVYAEGGSITANTLDIAIYSAYVNDTSAENETPLGNYNRGISASNGTVKLYNDCNINVYGTYSAGILALTDPSSLSGAGSTDSITYYGDTDEQNTSAAGTLAINVYGAENDTLSSTAMSTEGGSINIASGNVDIYSEGLGVTARSTNGSGGDIEFGGETFNVETTQGTGIYVNGGSIMFRNGTVNVKSTVDGDYSWSGAPTENFGTTTHYDGICVQGGSLDSTGATLNVTHDGIENNYYGDLYQLVIRSFAVR
;
A
#
# COMPACT_ATOMS: atom_id res chain seq x y z
N MET A 1 48.69 65.66 12.74
CA MET A 1 47.84 65.55 11.53
C MET A 1 48.27 64.44 10.57
N ASN A 2 49.57 64.24 10.29
CA ASN A 2 50.03 63.18 9.36
C ASN A 2 49.79 61.74 9.85
N ALA A 3 49.85 61.49 11.15
CA ALA A 3 49.52 60.18 11.72
C ALA A 3 48.02 59.79 11.60
N LEU A 4 47.12 60.78 11.48
CA LEU A 4 45.69 60.53 11.28
C LEU A 4 45.39 60.20 9.80
N LYS A 5 46.08 60.86 8.86
CA LYS A 5 45.94 60.61 7.42
C LYS A 5 46.43 59.20 7.02
N ASN A 6 47.52 58.72 7.61
CA ASN A 6 48.03 57.37 7.33
C ASN A 6 47.11 56.27 7.89
N LYS A 7 46.47 56.50 9.05
CA LYS A 7 45.49 55.54 9.61
C LYS A 7 44.20 55.49 8.80
N PHE A 8 43.73 56.63 8.31
CA PHE A 8 42.54 56.69 7.45
C PHE A 8 42.79 56.05 6.08
N GLY A 9 43.97 56.27 5.49
CA GLY A 9 44.37 55.64 4.23
C GLY A 9 44.48 54.12 4.33
N LEU A 10 45.00 53.59 5.44
CA LEU A 10 45.09 52.15 5.69
C LEU A 10 43.69 51.51 5.80
N ILE A 11 42.76 52.16 6.52
CA ILE A 11 41.40 51.66 6.69
C ILE A 11 40.65 51.63 5.36
N VAL A 12 40.77 52.68 4.54
CA VAL A 12 40.16 52.74 3.21
C VAL A 12 40.75 51.67 2.28
N PHE A 13 42.05 51.40 2.36
CA PHE A 13 42.71 50.35 1.58
C PHE A 13 42.23 48.94 1.98
N ILE A 14 42.08 48.67 3.29
CA ILE A 14 41.55 47.40 3.79
C ILE A 14 40.09 47.21 3.33
N LEU A 15 39.26 48.26 3.39
CA LEU A 15 37.88 48.20 2.90
C LEU A 15 37.81 47.95 1.40
N PHE A 16 38.72 48.54 0.61
CA PHE A 16 38.81 48.28 -0.83
C PHE A 16 39.22 46.84 -1.15
N MET A 17 40.16 46.28 -0.40
CA MET A 17 40.56 44.87 -0.55
C MET A 17 39.42 43.93 -0.16
N LEU A 18 38.64 44.26 0.88
CA LEU A 18 37.45 43.50 1.26
C LEU A 18 36.37 43.55 0.18
N ALA A 19 36.14 44.72 -0.41
CA ALA A 19 35.20 44.93 -1.52
C ALA A 19 35.62 44.17 -2.79
N LEU A 20 36.91 44.16 -3.11
CA LEU A 20 37.46 43.39 -4.22
C LEU A 20 37.33 41.88 -3.99
N ALA A 21 37.62 41.39 -2.78
CA ALA A 21 37.46 39.98 -2.44
C ALA A 21 35.98 39.54 -2.50
N THR A 22 35.06 40.39 -2.03
CA THR A 22 33.61 40.11 -2.14
C THR A 22 33.12 40.17 -3.58
N MET A 23 33.56 41.13 -4.40
CA MET A 23 33.21 41.16 -5.83
C MET A 23 33.80 39.97 -6.60
N LEU A 24 35.01 39.52 -6.26
CA LEU A 24 35.61 38.33 -6.84
C LEU A 24 34.82 37.06 -6.45
N GLY A 25 34.37 36.98 -5.20
CA GLY A 25 33.46 35.92 -4.73
C GLY A 25 32.14 35.91 -5.50
N VAL A 26 31.52 37.07 -5.72
CA VAL A 26 30.29 37.20 -6.51
C VAL A 26 30.53 36.81 -7.98
N LEU A 27 31.68 37.18 -8.57
CA LEU A 27 32.04 36.81 -9.94
C LEU A 27 32.27 35.30 -10.12
N PHE A 28 32.91 34.63 -9.17
CA PHE A 28 33.03 33.17 -9.19
C PHE A 28 31.69 32.47 -9.01
N THR A 29 30.81 33.03 -8.18
CA THR A 29 29.44 32.51 -7.97
C THR A 29 28.59 32.66 -9.23
N GLN A 30 28.67 33.79 -9.94
CA GLN A 30 27.93 34.02 -11.18
C GLN A 30 28.51 33.31 -12.40
N GLY A 31 29.83 33.16 -12.49
CA GLY A 31 30.47 32.38 -13.56
C GLY A 31 30.01 30.93 -13.55
N ARG A 32 29.93 30.33 -12.35
CA ARG A 32 29.50 28.95 -12.10
C ARG A 32 28.01 28.73 -12.41
N TYR A 33 27.14 29.66 -12.00
CA TYR A 33 25.71 29.65 -12.35
C TYR A 33 25.43 29.69 -13.88
N SER A 34 26.33 30.28 -14.68
CA SER A 34 26.12 30.44 -16.13
C SER A 34 26.57 29.24 -16.98
N GLU A 35 27.47 28.39 -16.45
CA GLU A 35 27.84 27.13 -17.10
C GLU A 35 26.82 26.02 -16.80
N GLU A 36 26.18 26.04 -15.62
CA GLU A 36 25.16 25.05 -15.21
C GLU A 36 23.81 25.22 -15.94
N LEU A 37 23.42 26.45 -16.28
CA LEU A 37 22.25 26.75 -17.13
C LEU A 37 22.34 26.20 -18.56
N LYS A 38 23.53 25.70 -18.97
CA LYS A 38 23.72 25.03 -20.27
C LYS A 38 23.61 23.51 -20.18
N SER A 39 23.49 22.92 -18.99
CA SER A 39 23.14 21.50 -18.85
C SER A 39 21.62 21.36 -19.01
N GLY A 40 21.19 20.83 -20.15
CA GLY A 40 19.80 20.87 -20.60
C GLY A 40 18.85 19.84 -19.96
N SER A 41 18.97 19.54 -18.67
CA SER A 41 18.10 18.58 -17.98
C SER A 41 17.23 19.26 -16.92
N ASP A 42 15.90 19.17 -17.07
CA ASP A 42 14.84 19.64 -16.14
C ASP A 42 14.86 18.95 -14.75
N ILE A 43 15.90 18.18 -14.42
CA ILE A 43 16.02 17.36 -13.20
C ILE A 43 16.39 18.21 -11.98
N TYR A 44 17.01 19.39 -12.20
CA TYR A 44 17.44 20.28 -11.12
C TYR A 44 16.42 21.41 -10.88
N GLY A 45 15.43 21.18 -10.03
CA GLY A 45 14.49 22.22 -9.57
C GLY A 45 15.16 23.32 -8.75
N SER A 46 14.53 24.50 -8.66
CA SER A 46 15.06 25.71 -7.99
C SER A 46 15.31 25.59 -6.48
N ASP A 47 14.90 24.48 -5.86
CA ASP A 47 14.92 24.23 -4.42
C ASP A 47 15.84 23.05 -4.03
N LEU A 48 16.79 22.67 -4.90
CA LEU A 48 17.93 21.83 -4.51
C LEU A 48 19.02 22.75 -3.95
N GLU A 49 19.32 22.63 -2.66
CA GLU A 49 20.43 23.35 -2.04
C GLU A 49 21.75 22.71 -2.50
N TYR A 50 22.44 23.38 -3.42
CA TYR A 50 23.65 22.90 -4.09
C TYR A 50 24.76 22.61 -3.08
N ILE A 51 25.15 21.34 -2.93
CA ILE A 51 26.40 20.96 -2.27
C ILE A 51 27.54 21.24 -3.27
N VAL A 52 28.35 22.26 -2.96
CA VAL A 52 29.39 22.80 -3.85
C VAL A 52 30.65 21.92 -3.78
N SER A 53 30.67 20.80 -4.51
CA SER A 53 31.89 20.00 -4.69
C SER A 53 32.08 19.48 -6.11
N ASP A 54 33.33 19.23 -6.48
CA ASP A 54 33.67 18.58 -7.75
C ASP A 54 33.07 17.16 -7.77
N GLN A 55 32.43 16.81 -8.89
CA GLN A 55 31.87 15.48 -9.11
C GLN A 55 33.00 14.47 -9.26
N VAL A 56 32.93 13.36 -8.51
CA VAL A 56 33.87 12.25 -8.62
C VAL A 56 33.19 11.11 -9.35
N GLU A 57 33.79 10.75 -10.47
CA GLU A 57 33.38 9.60 -11.26
C GLU A 57 34.04 8.33 -10.70
N VAL A 58 33.23 7.32 -10.34
CA VAL A 58 33.69 6.04 -9.82
C VAL A 58 33.61 4.96 -10.89
N ASN A 59 34.65 4.13 -10.98
CA ASN A 59 34.82 3.11 -12.02
C ASN A 59 34.67 1.68 -11.48
N SER A 60 34.46 1.52 -10.17
CA SER A 60 34.32 0.23 -9.50
C SER A 60 33.54 0.36 -8.19
N VAL A 61 33.09 -0.77 -7.65
CA VAL A 61 32.44 -0.84 -6.33
C VAL A 61 33.38 -0.38 -5.23
N GLU A 62 34.65 -0.75 -5.28
CA GLU A 62 35.65 -0.37 -4.30
C GLU A 62 35.88 1.15 -4.30
N GLU A 63 35.90 1.77 -5.48
CA GLU A 63 35.95 3.23 -5.60
C GLU A 63 34.69 3.90 -5.08
N PHE A 64 33.51 3.33 -5.34
CA PHE A 64 32.24 3.82 -4.79
C PHE A 64 32.24 3.80 -3.25
N ILE A 65 32.54 2.65 -2.64
CA ILE A 65 32.59 2.50 -1.17
C ILE A 65 33.63 3.44 -0.58
N ALA A 66 34.85 3.46 -1.14
CA ALA A 66 35.90 4.35 -0.68
C ALA A 66 35.50 5.82 -0.81
N ALA A 67 34.78 6.21 -1.85
CA ALA A 67 34.31 7.58 -2.01
C ALA A 67 33.27 7.96 -0.94
N VAL A 68 32.34 7.06 -0.62
CA VAL A 68 31.39 7.28 0.48
C VAL A 68 32.11 7.36 1.83
N GLU A 69 33.01 6.42 2.14
CA GLU A 69 33.75 6.37 3.41
C GLU A 69 34.70 7.55 3.61
N ASN A 70 35.33 8.04 2.53
CA ASN A 70 36.21 9.21 2.59
C ASN A 70 35.44 10.54 2.60
N GLY A 71 34.11 10.49 2.56
CA GLY A 71 33.24 11.66 2.69
C GLY A 71 33.24 12.57 1.46
N TYR A 72 33.32 11.98 0.27
CA TYR A 72 33.08 12.72 -0.96
C TYR A 72 31.62 13.17 -1.02
N SER A 73 31.39 14.38 -1.54
CA SER A 73 30.07 15.00 -1.48
C SER A 73 29.28 14.97 -2.79
N ASN A 74 29.88 14.50 -3.88
CA ASN A 74 29.22 14.32 -5.17
C ASN A 74 29.87 13.16 -5.95
N ILE A 75 29.15 12.06 -6.12
CA ILE A 75 29.60 10.82 -6.74
C ILE A 75 28.73 10.49 -7.93
N THR A 76 29.32 10.10 -9.05
CA THR A 76 28.63 9.61 -10.24
C THR A 76 29.24 8.30 -10.71
N ILE A 77 28.40 7.33 -11.05
CA ILE A 77 28.85 6.03 -11.57
C ILE A 77 29.25 6.20 -13.04
N SER A 78 30.46 5.78 -13.41
CA SER A 78 30.93 5.87 -14.80
C SER A 78 30.12 4.97 -15.73
N ASP A 79 29.97 5.37 -17.00
CA ASP A 79 29.33 4.58 -18.06
C ASP A 79 30.03 3.24 -18.35
N ASN A 80 31.30 3.14 -17.95
CA ASN A 80 32.12 1.96 -18.21
C ASN A 80 32.07 0.94 -17.06
N VAL A 81 31.33 1.24 -15.98
CA VAL A 81 31.18 0.31 -14.85
C VAL A 81 30.25 -0.82 -15.24
N ASP A 82 30.56 -2.02 -14.73
CA ASP A 82 29.65 -3.15 -14.86
C ASP A 82 28.33 -2.88 -14.16
N ASN A 83 27.24 -3.36 -14.75
CA ASN A 83 25.89 -3.23 -14.22
C ASN A 83 25.31 -4.64 -14.01
N PRO A 84 24.91 -5.04 -12.78
CA PRO A 84 24.88 -4.26 -11.54
C PRO A 84 26.25 -4.14 -10.82
N LEU A 85 26.47 -3.02 -10.12
CA LEU A 85 27.53 -2.84 -9.13
C LEU A 85 27.13 -3.55 -7.83
N VAL A 86 27.93 -4.50 -7.35
CA VAL A 86 27.53 -5.28 -6.18
C VAL A 86 28.34 -4.98 -4.94
N ILE A 87 27.69 -4.42 -3.91
CA ILE A 87 28.31 -4.08 -2.62
C ILE A 87 28.52 -5.35 -1.80
N THR A 88 29.77 -5.52 -1.36
CA THR A 88 30.27 -6.74 -0.72
C THR A 88 30.53 -6.53 0.77
N SER A 89 30.70 -5.27 1.19
CA SER A 89 31.01 -4.86 2.55
C SER A 89 29.77 -4.63 3.43
N GLY A 90 30.00 -4.45 4.74
CA GLY A 90 29.03 -4.04 5.75
C GLY A 90 28.37 -2.68 5.46
N VAL A 91 27.51 -2.24 6.40
CA VAL A 91 26.75 -0.98 6.26
C VAL A 91 27.69 0.20 6.13
N THR A 92 27.66 0.88 4.99
CA THR A 92 28.34 2.17 4.82
C THR A 92 27.41 3.25 5.38
N ASP A 93 27.65 3.66 6.62
CA ASP A 93 27.02 4.87 7.17
C ASP A 93 27.44 6.06 6.31
N VAL A 94 26.46 6.87 5.89
CA VAL A 94 26.77 8.10 5.15
C VAL A 94 27.17 9.16 6.17
N GLY A 95 28.47 9.36 6.35
CA GLY A 95 29.03 10.25 7.38
C GLY A 95 29.17 11.73 6.99
N SER A 96 28.89 12.09 5.74
CA SER A 96 28.99 13.46 5.21
C SER A 96 27.92 13.72 4.17
N ASP A 97 27.59 15.00 3.95
CA ASP A 97 26.66 15.41 2.88
C ASP A 97 27.10 14.83 1.52
N LEU A 98 26.19 14.13 0.84
CA LEU A 98 26.49 13.33 -0.34
C LEU A 98 25.38 13.44 -1.39
N ILE A 99 25.78 13.60 -2.65
CA ILE A 99 24.94 13.40 -3.83
C ILE A 99 25.43 12.13 -4.54
N ILE A 100 24.53 11.21 -4.83
CA ILE A 100 24.78 10.02 -5.65
C ILE A 100 24.00 10.14 -6.95
N ASP A 101 24.69 10.15 -8.08
CA ASP A 101 24.10 9.94 -9.39
C ASP A 101 24.33 8.49 -9.85
N LEU A 102 23.24 7.73 -9.93
CA LEU A 102 23.24 6.35 -10.39
C LEU A 102 23.59 6.23 -11.89
N ASN A 103 23.34 7.28 -12.68
CA ASN A 103 23.68 7.34 -14.10
C ASN A 103 23.28 6.05 -14.87
N GLY A 104 22.08 5.51 -14.60
CA GLY A 104 21.55 4.30 -15.23
C GLY A 104 22.03 2.95 -14.68
N HIS A 105 22.82 2.92 -13.61
CA HIS A 105 23.37 1.68 -13.04
C HIS A 105 22.59 1.19 -11.82
N GLU A 106 22.44 -0.14 -11.71
CA GLU A 106 21.93 -0.81 -10.51
C GLU A 106 23.08 -1.03 -9.52
N ILE A 107 22.88 -0.61 -8.28
CA ILE A 107 23.72 -0.97 -7.13
C ILE A 107 22.96 -2.05 -6.34
N GLN A 108 23.51 -3.26 -6.30
CA GLN A 108 22.94 -4.39 -5.56
C GLN A 108 23.70 -4.64 -4.26
N ARG A 109 22.99 -4.95 -3.18
CA ARG A 109 23.59 -5.50 -1.95
C ARG A 109 22.77 -6.66 -1.43
N ASN A 110 23.42 -7.79 -1.18
CA ASN A 110 22.77 -8.99 -0.63
C ASN A 110 23.01 -9.06 0.88
N ASN A 111 22.29 -8.26 1.66
CA ASN A 111 22.45 -8.22 3.11
C ASN A 111 21.12 -7.95 3.82
N ARG A 112 20.92 -8.55 5.00
CA ARG A 112 19.75 -8.31 5.84
C ARG A 112 19.73 -6.90 6.42
N ASP A 113 20.92 -6.30 6.59
CA ASP A 113 21.07 -4.90 6.96
C ASP A 113 20.76 -3.96 5.78
N PRO A 114 20.25 -2.73 6.04
CA PRO A 114 19.95 -1.76 5.01
C PRO A 114 21.20 -1.39 4.22
N MET A 115 21.04 -1.13 2.92
CA MET A 115 22.16 -0.84 2.02
C MET A 115 22.89 0.46 2.38
N LEU A 116 22.15 1.53 2.65
CA LEU A 116 22.69 2.79 3.17
C LEU A 116 21.92 3.23 4.42
N ASN A 117 22.63 3.82 5.37
CA ASN A 117 22.08 4.43 6.57
C ASN A 117 22.44 5.92 6.61
N VAL A 118 21.44 6.80 6.62
CA VAL A 118 21.62 8.26 6.68
C VAL A 118 21.54 8.70 8.13
N VAL A 119 22.70 8.98 8.72
CA VAL A 119 22.83 9.32 10.16
C VAL A 119 22.54 10.79 10.44
N ASP A 120 22.32 11.10 11.72
CA ASP A 120 22.05 12.47 12.20
C ASP A 120 23.04 13.53 11.65
N GLY A 121 22.47 14.65 11.23
CA GLY A 121 23.21 15.81 10.70
C GLY A 121 23.73 15.67 9.26
N VAL A 122 23.47 14.57 8.57
CA VAL A 122 23.95 14.32 7.20
C VAL A 122 22.82 14.44 6.16
N ARG A 123 23.14 14.97 4.98
CA ARG A 123 22.23 15.07 3.83
C ARG A 123 22.63 14.13 2.71
N LEU A 124 21.73 13.22 2.31
CA LEU A 124 21.89 12.38 1.12
C LEU A 124 20.90 12.82 0.03
N THR A 125 21.39 13.03 -1.20
CA THR A 125 20.54 13.20 -2.39
C THR A 125 20.81 12.09 -3.38
N VAL A 126 19.76 11.41 -3.83
CA VAL A 126 19.85 10.41 -4.91
C VAL A 126 19.23 10.96 -6.18
N ILE A 127 20.00 10.87 -7.27
CA ILE A 127 19.56 11.16 -8.63
C ILE A 127 19.96 10.00 -9.54
N ASP A 128 19.28 9.92 -10.67
CA ASP A 128 19.59 9.03 -11.78
C ASP A 128 19.42 9.84 -13.07
N SER A 129 20.53 10.31 -13.62
CA SER A 129 20.56 11.24 -14.75
C SER A 129 20.25 10.59 -16.10
N LYS A 130 20.51 9.28 -16.25
CA LYS A 130 20.23 8.52 -17.49
C LYS A 130 18.96 7.69 -17.44
N GLY A 131 18.41 7.43 -16.26
CA GLY A 131 17.24 6.57 -16.10
C GLY A 131 17.63 5.09 -16.08
N GLY A 132 16.87 4.30 -15.33
CA GLY A 132 17.09 2.86 -15.17
C GLY A 132 18.11 2.49 -14.09
N GLY A 133 18.70 3.48 -13.42
CA GLY A 133 19.55 3.26 -12.26
C GLY A 133 18.72 2.85 -11.05
N SER A 134 19.26 1.95 -10.24
CA SER A 134 18.51 1.39 -9.12
C SER A 134 19.39 1.09 -7.90
N PHE A 135 18.76 0.99 -6.75
CA PHE A 135 19.30 0.36 -5.56
C PHE A 135 18.50 -0.88 -5.25
N TYR A 136 19.17 -2.03 -5.17
CA TYR A 136 18.51 -3.32 -5.04
C TYR A 136 19.03 -4.13 -3.85
N ASN A 137 18.13 -4.54 -2.94
CA ASN A 137 18.44 -5.49 -1.88
C ASN A 137 17.41 -6.64 -1.83
N PRO A 138 17.74 -7.85 -2.31
CA PRO A 138 16.82 -8.99 -2.34
C PRO A 138 16.51 -9.61 -0.98
N VAL A 139 17.34 -9.36 0.04
CA VAL A 139 17.28 -10.07 1.33
C VAL A 139 17.15 -9.15 2.55
N GLY A 140 17.00 -7.85 2.33
CA GLY A 140 16.80 -6.83 3.36
C GLY A 140 16.27 -5.51 2.80
N SER A 141 16.30 -4.48 3.65
CA SER A 141 15.87 -3.12 3.31
C SER A 141 16.87 -2.41 2.38
N VAL A 142 16.41 -1.41 1.63
CA VAL A 142 17.31 -0.60 0.79
C VAL A 142 17.87 0.58 1.58
N LEU A 143 17.01 1.49 2.03
CA LEU A 143 17.45 2.70 2.73
C LEU A 143 16.96 2.73 4.18
N GLN A 144 17.83 3.21 5.07
CA GLN A 144 17.47 3.56 6.44
C GLN A 144 17.83 5.02 6.73
N ILE A 145 16.95 5.71 7.45
CA ILE A 145 17.17 7.09 7.91
C ILE A 145 17.08 7.12 9.43
N ASP A 146 18.20 7.47 10.06
CA ASP A 146 18.38 7.53 11.52
C ASP A 146 18.89 8.93 11.93
N GLY A 147 18.15 9.96 11.50
CA GLY A 147 18.34 11.35 11.94
C GLY A 147 18.75 12.33 10.84
N GLY A 148 19.29 11.84 9.72
CA GLY A 148 19.71 12.69 8.60
C GLY A 148 18.57 13.13 7.69
N THR A 149 18.92 13.76 6.57
CA THR A 149 17.98 14.21 5.53
C THR A 149 18.22 13.45 4.24
N LEU A 150 17.22 12.72 3.74
CA LEU A 150 17.23 12.10 2.42
C LEU A 150 16.37 12.90 1.43
N THR A 151 16.90 13.18 0.25
CA THR A 151 16.13 13.67 -0.89
C THR A 151 16.26 12.71 -2.07
N VAL A 152 15.15 12.24 -2.62
CA VAL A 152 15.14 11.38 -3.81
C VAL A 152 14.48 12.11 -4.96
N THR A 153 15.20 12.24 -6.07
CA THR A 153 14.68 12.87 -7.30
C THR A 153 14.31 11.84 -8.36
N SER A 154 15.13 10.80 -8.55
CA SER A 154 14.91 9.71 -9.50
C SER A 154 15.68 8.44 -9.10
N GLY A 155 15.47 7.36 -9.84
CA GLY A 155 16.02 6.03 -9.58
C GLY A 155 14.97 5.04 -9.04
N ASP A 156 15.26 3.75 -9.17
CA ASP A 156 14.43 2.68 -8.65
C ASP A 156 15.01 2.13 -7.34
N PHE A 157 14.16 1.87 -6.34
CA PHE A 157 14.56 1.31 -5.05
C PHE A 157 13.77 0.01 -4.88
N VAL A 158 14.48 -1.12 -4.78
CA VAL A 158 13.87 -2.45 -4.84
C VAL A 158 14.29 -3.27 -3.63
N SER A 159 13.32 -3.74 -2.86
CA SER A 159 13.52 -4.59 -1.69
C SER A 159 12.82 -5.93 -1.88
N GLY A 160 13.48 -7.04 -1.57
CA GLY A 160 12.96 -8.40 -1.75
C GLY A 160 13.17 -8.97 -3.17
N PRO A 161 13.06 -10.30 -3.35
CA PRO A 161 13.40 -10.96 -4.61
C PRO A 161 12.40 -10.65 -5.73
N LYS A 162 12.91 -10.26 -6.90
CA LYS A 162 12.12 -9.92 -8.10
C LYS A 162 11.49 -11.19 -8.70
N SER A 163 10.29 -11.09 -9.28
CA SER A 163 9.61 -12.25 -9.89
C SER A 163 10.40 -12.94 -11.00
N SER A 164 11.26 -12.20 -11.73
CA SER A 164 12.16 -12.73 -12.74
C SER A 164 13.21 -13.71 -12.18
N GLU A 165 13.60 -13.54 -10.92
CA GLU A 165 14.60 -14.39 -10.27
C GLU A 165 14.02 -15.71 -9.76
N TYR A 166 12.69 -15.87 -9.79
CA TYR A 166 12.04 -17.07 -9.27
C TYR A 166 12.39 -18.25 -10.19
N MET A 167 12.94 -19.29 -9.58
CA MET A 167 13.17 -20.56 -10.24
C MET A 167 11.80 -21.14 -10.60
N SER A 168 11.43 -21.07 -11.88
CA SER A 168 10.21 -21.72 -12.37
C SER A 168 10.39 -23.24 -12.31
N ASN A 169 9.31 -24.01 -12.13
CA ASN A 169 9.37 -25.48 -12.18
C ASN A 169 9.87 -26.04 -13.54
N SER A 170 10.04 -25.18 -14.55
CA SER A 170 10.92 -25.41 -15.69
C SER A 170 12.33 -24.91 -15.35
N SER A 171 13.34 -25.76 -15.48
CA SER A 171 14.77 -25.56 -15.14
C SER A 171 15.50 -24.34 -15.76
N THR A 172 14.76 -23.36 -16.27
CA THR A 172 15.20 -22.08 -16.81
C THR A 172 14.84 -20.96 -15.82
N GLY A 173 15.75 -20.60 -14.91
CA GLY A 173 15.75 -19.24 -14.36
C GLY A 173 16.17 -18.26 -15.46
N THR A 174 15.78 -16.99 -15.38
CA THR A 174 16.21 -15.98 -16.37
C THR A 174 17.73 -15.82 -16.39
N ASP A 175 18.35 -15.98 -15.22
CA ASP A 175 19.76 -15.64 -15.04
C ASP A 175 20.65 -16.88 -14.93
N ALA A 176 20.13 -18.04 -14.54
CA ALA A 176 20.88 -19.29 -14.49
C ALA A 176 20.00 -20.54 -14.58
N THR A 177 20.62 -21.65 -14.95
CA THR A 177 20.01 -22.99 -15.03
C THR A 177 20.77 -24.00 -14.19
N ILE A 178 20.07 -24.97 -13.60
CA ILE A 178 20.70 -26.05 -12.83
C ILE A 178 20.78 -27.27 -13.73
N ASN A 179 21.99 -27.58 -14.21
CA ASN A 179 22.22 -28.65 -15.20
C ASN A 179 23.02 -29.83 -14.67
N ASP A 180 23.74 -29.66 -13.55
CA ASP A 180 24.62 -30.68 -13.00
C ASP A 180 24.74 -30.56 -11.48
N SER A 181 25.43 -31.51 -10.87
CA SER A 181 25.79 -31.50 -9.46
C SER A 181 27.24 -31.91 -9.26
N THR A 182 27.91 -31.31 -8.29
CA THR A 182 29.32 -31.61 -8.00
C THR A 182 29.55 -31.70 -6.50
N SER A 183 30.57 -32.46 -6.08
CA SER A 183 30.92 -32.60 -4.67
C SER A 183 31.94 -31.54 -4.27
N VAL A 184 31.57 -30.65 -3.36
CA VAL A 184 32.43 -29.55 -2.87
C VAL A 184 32.29 -29.39 -1.36
N THR A 185 33.23 -28.66 -0.77
CA THR A 185 33.11 -28.19 0.60
C THR A 185 32.15 -27.01 0.68
N VAL A 186 31.00 -27.23 1.31
CA VAL A 186 30.07 -26.16 1.67
C VAL A 186 30.44 -25.60 3.02
N ARG A 187 30.42 -24.27 3.15
CA ARG A 187 30.60 -23.55 4.40
C ARG A 187 29.25 -23.02 4.85
N ARG A 188 28.71 -23.54 5.95
CA ARG A 188 27.42 -23.14 6.56
C ARG A 188 27.64 -22.30 7.80
N LYS A 189 26.91 -21.19 7.92
CA LYS A 189 26.98 -20.27 9.04
C LYS A 189 26.46 -20.95 10.32
N SER A 190 27.19 -20.78 11.41
CA SER A 190 26.88 -21.26 12.75
C SER A 190 27.34 -20.20 13.75
N GLY A 191 26.40 -19.39 14.23
CA GLY A 191 26.70 -18.17 14.97
C GLY A 191 27.47 -17.17 14.09
N ASN A 192 28.61 -16.68 14.58
CA ASN A 192 29.48 -15.74 13.86
C ASN A 192 30.61 -16.43 13.07
N SER A 193 30.48 -17.72 12.79
CA SER A 193 31.52 -18.52 12.12
C SER A 193 30.93 -19.50 11.11
N TYR A 194 31.76 -20.07 10.23
CA TYR A 194 31.33 -21.09 9.28
C TYR A 194 31.86 -22.47 9.67
N THR A 195 31.00 -23.47 9.53
CA THR A 195 31.34 -24.89 9.62
C THR A 195 31.44 -25.48 8.22
N SER A 196 32.42 -26.35 7.98
CA SER A 196 32.65 -26.97 6.67
C SER A 196 32.07 -28.37 6.60
N THR A 197 31.38 -28.69 5.52
CA THR A 197 30.83 -30.03 5.25
C THR A 197 30.97 -30.32 3.75
N ASP A 198 31.52 -31.48 3.41
CA ASP A 198 31.59 -31.92 2.01
C ASP A 198 30.25 -32.54 1.61
N MET A 199 29.66 -32.07 0.52
CA MET A 199 28.37 -32.54 0.02
C MET A 199 28.22 -32.28 -1.47
N ASN A 200 27.23 -32.93 -2.10
CA ASN A 200 26.84 -32.60 -3.46
C ASN A 200 26.04 -31.30 -3.48
N VAL A 201 26.41 -30.39 -4.37
CA VAL A 201 25.78 -29.08 -4.57
C VAL A 201 25.32 -28.93 -6.02
N PRO A 202 24.34 -28.05 -6.31
CA PRO A 202 23.99 -27.72 -7.68
C PRO A 202 25.11 -26.97 -8.37
N VAL A 203 25.24 -27.19 -9.68
CA VAL A 203 26.04 -26.35 -10.57
C VAL A 203 25.11 -25.41 -11.30
N LEU A 204 25.30 -24.11 -11.09
CA LEU A 204 24.59 -23.06 -11.81
C LEU A 204 25.34 -22.77 -13.13
N SER A 205 24.65 -23.00 -14.24
CA SER A 205 25.09 -22.56 -15.56
C SER A 205 24.52 -21.16 -15.80
N PRO A 206 25.35 -20.11 -15.85
CA PRO A 206 24.90 -18.74 -16.02
C PRO A 206 24.26 -18.53 -17.39
N HIS A 207 23.30 -17.62 -17.45
CA HIS A 207 22.98 -16.93 -18.69
C HIS A 207 24.13 -15.98 -19.04
N VAL A 208 24.59 -15.99 -20.28
CA VAL A 208 25.74 -15.18 -20.72
C VAL A 208 25.28 -14.17 -21.75
N GLU A 209 25.27 -12.89 -21.38
CA GLU A 209 25.09 -11.79 -22.32
C GLU A 209 26.46 -11.29 -22.80
N VAL A 210 26.59 -11.01 -24.10
CA VAL A 210 27.83 -10.49 -24.68
C VAL A 210 27.65 -9.02 -25.02
N GLN A 211 28.35 -8.15 -24.30
CA GLN A 211 28.41 -6.72 -24.61
C GLN A 211 29.71 -6.38 -25.33
N THR A 212 29.66 -5.37 -26.19
CA THR A 212 30.84 -4.82 -26.86
C THR A 212 31.03 -3.40 -26.35
N THR A 213 32.17 -3.13 -25.71
CA THR A 213 32.52 -1.79 -25.21
C THR A 213 32.68 -0.80 -26.36
N GLU A 214 32.69 0.50 -26.06
CA GLU A 214 32.96 1.54 -27.06
C GLU A 214 34.32 1.37 -27.76
N GLU A 215 35.29 0.75 -27.07
CA GLU A 215 36.62 0.42 -27.59
C GLU A 215 36.66 -0.88 -28.41
N GLY A 216 35.54 -1.59 -28.52
CA GLY A 216 35.39 -2.82 -29.31
C GLY A 216 35.77 -4.11 -28.57
N GLU A 217 36.00 -4.05 -27.25
CA GLU A 217 36.29 -5.20 -26.42
C GLU A 217 35.00 -5.95 -26.04
N LYS A 218 35.04 -7.29 -26.04
CA LYS A 218 33.89 -8.11 -25.63
C LYS A 218 33.91 -8.32 -24.12
N ARG A 219 32.83 -7.96 -23.45
CA ARG A 219 32.57 -8.28 -22.04
C ARG A 219 31.44 -9.29 -21.93
N TYR A 220 31.61 -10.27 -21.04
CA TYR A 220 30.61 -11.30 -20.78
C TYR A 220 29.89 -10.98 -19.47
N ILE A 221 28.61 -10.68 -19.52
CA ILE A 221 27.80 -10.52 -18.30
C ILE A 221 27.34 -11.91 -17.89
N THR A 222 27.78 -12.35 -16.72
CA THR A 222 27.62 -13.75 -16.29
C THR A 222 27.14 -13.91 -14.87
N ASN A 223 27.12 -12.86 -14.05
CA ASN A 223 26.60 -12.94 -12.68
C ASN A 223 25.08 -12.88 -12.69
N GLY A 224 24.47 -13.46 -11.67
CA GLY A 224 23.02 -13.46 -11.57
C GLY A 224 22.51 -14.05 -10.28
N ASN A 225 21.18 -14.13 -10.23
CA ASN A 225 20.43 -14.41 -9.02
C ASN A 225 19.45 -15.56 -9.26
N MET A 226 19.13 -16.30 -8.20
CA MET A 226 18.05 -17.29 -8.24
C MET A 226 17.32 -17.34 -6.90
N TYR A 227 16.00 -17.28 -6.94
CA TYR A 227 15.14 -17.44 -5.76
C TYR A 227 14.31 -18.73 -5.84
N PHE A 228 14.38 -19.54 -4.81
CA PHE A 228 13.64 -20.79 -4.67
C PHE A 228 12.44 -20.54 -3.76
N SER A 229 11.25 -20.33 -4.33
CA SER A 229 10.01 -20.18 -3.54
C SER A 229 9.57 -21.49 -2.89
N ALA A 230 9.98 -22.63 -3.44
CA ALA A 230 9.77 -23.97 -2.88
C ALA A 230 11.05 -24.79 -3.03
N ALA A 231 11.18 -25.83 -2.20
CA ALA A 231 12.33 -26.73 -2.29
C ALA A 231 12.36 -27.44 -3.66
N PRO A 232 13.49 -27.45 -4.39
CA PRO A 232 13.61 -28.19 -5.63
C PRO A 232 13.51 -29.71 -5.39
N THR A 233 13.16 -30.47 -6.43
CA THR A 233 13.02 -31.95 -6.34
C THR A 233 14.28 -32.64 -5.82
N ASN A 234 15.45 -32.07 -6.13
CA ASN A 234 16.71 -32.42 -5.49
C ASN A 234 17.09 -31.26 -4.57
N ASP A 235 16.85 -31.40 -3.28
CA ASP A 235 17.13 -30.41 -2.23
C ASP A 235 18.62 -30.37 -1.83
N TYR A 236 19.44 -31.23 -2.44
CA TYR A 236 20.86 -31.37 -2.14
C TYR A 236 21.11 -31.60 -0.65
N ASN A 237 20.38 -32.54 -0.04
CA ASN A 237 20.48 -32.89 1.39
C ASN A 237 20.16 -31.69 2.29
N GLY A 238 19.03 -31.03 2.00
CA GLY A 238 18.54 -29.83 2.69
C GLY A 238 19.47 -28.62 2.54
N LEU A 239 20.26 -28.53 1.46
CA LEU A 239 21.02 -27.31 1.17
C LEU A 239 20.14 -26.27 0.48
N LEU A 240 19.25 -26.69 -0.41
CA LEU A 240 18.28 -25.82 -1.04
C LEU A 240 16.90 -26.15 -0.49
N GLU A 241 16.45 -25.33 0.45
CA GLU A 241 15.10 -25.37 0.99
C GLU A 241 14.23 -24.35 0.25
N GLY A 242 12.91 -24.39 0.47
CA GLY A 242 12.05 -23.28 0.05
C GLY A 242 12.44 -21.98 0.75
N ASP A 243 12.13 -20.84 0.14
CA ASP A 243 12.51 -19.51 0.60
C ASP A 243 14.04 -19.30 0.68
N THR A 244 14.76 -19.78 -0.34
CA THR A 244 16.22 -19.63 -0.45
C THR A 244 16.58 -18.69 -1.60
N TYR A 245 17.39 -17.66 -1.36
CA TYR A 245 17.97 -16.82 -2.39
C TYR A 245 19.43 -17.18 -2.61
N LEU A 246 19.82 -17.36 -3.87
CA LEU A 246 21.19 -17.57 -4.30
C LEU A 246 21.67 -16.38 -5.12
N TYR A 247 22.89 -15.97 -4.83
CA TYR A 247 23.66 -15.06 -5.65
C TYR A 247 24.93 -15.77 -6.10
N TYR A 248 25.37 -15.57 -7.35
CA TYR A 248 26.60 -16.18 -7.83
C TYR A 248 27.49 -15.22 -8.62
N VAL A 249 28.81 -15.39 -8.44
CA VAL A 249 29.87 -14.63 -9.13
C VAL A 249 30.81 -15.57 -9.85
N ILE A 250 31.24 -15.18 -11.05
CA ILE A 250 32.35 -15.83 -11.76
C ILE A 250 33.58 -14.94 -11.69
N ASP A 251 34.68 -15.47 -11.18
CA ASP A 251 35.99 -14.81 -11.10
C ASP A 251 36.72 -14.95 -12.45
N ASP A 252 36.28 -14.20 -13.46
CA ASP A 252 36.85 -14.12 -14.80
C ASP A 252 37.06 -12.65 -15.17
N ASP A 253 38.30 -12.22 -15.42
CA ASP A 253 38.63 -10.82 -15.75
C ASP A 253 37.88 -10.29 -17.00
N ALA A 254 37.39 -11.17 -17.88
CA ALA A 254 36.56 -10.78 -19.02
C ALA A 254 35.05 -10.94 -18.75
N ALA A 255 34.67 -11.53 -17.61
CA ALA A 255 33.35 -11.40 -17.06
C ALA A 255 33.25 -10.06 -16.32
N GLY A 256 32.21 -9.29 -16.60
CA GLY A 256 31.95 -8.09 -15.78
C GLY A 256 31.66 -8.49 -14.33
N ASN A 257 32.10 -7.68 -13.38
CA ASN A 257 31.99 -7.75 -11.91
C ASN A 257 33.12 -8.45 -11.14
N THR A 258 33.75 -7.66 -10.25
CA THR A 258 34.66 -8.12 -9.21
C THR A 258 33.95 -8.98 -8.15
N ALA A 259 34.71 -9.88 -7.54
CA ALA A 259 34.24 -10.85 -6.57
C ALA A 259 33.46 -10.20 -5.40
N ILE A 260 32.23 -10.67 -5.16
CA ILE A 260 31.63 -10.55 -3.83
C ILE A 260 32.53 -11.29 -2.86
N ALA A 261 33.34 -10.59 -2.08
CA ALA A 261 33.74 -11.12 -0.80
C ALA A 261 32.49 -11.01 0.07
N ALA A 262 31.76 -12.11 0.29
CA ALA A 262 30.73 -12.05 1.31
C ALA A 262 31.46 -11.69 2.59
N ASP A 263 31.26 -10.47 3.08
CA ASP A 263 31.80 -10.04 4.35
C ASP A 263 31.48 -11.16 5.34
N THR A 264 32.53 -11.74 5.91
CA THR A 264 32.49 -13.07 6.52
C THR A 264 31.41 -13.12 7.58
N GLY A 265 30.20 -13.54 7.22
CA GLY A 265 29.06 -13.55 8.13
C GLY A 265 27.70 -13.15 7.57
N THR A 266 27.52 -12.67 6.33
CA THR A 266 26.16 -12.28 5.87
C THR A 266 25.38 -13.46 5.29
N ALA A 267 25.99 -14.24 4.39
CA ALA A 267 25.36 -15.42 3.78
C ALA A 267 25.21 -16.58 4.77
N ASP A 268 24.10 -17.30 4.70
CA ASP A 268 23.83 -18.46 5.54
C ASP A 268 24.68 -19.67 5.12
N PHE A 269 25.04 -19.75 3.83
CA PHE A 269 26.06 -20.66 3.33
C PHE A 269 26.75 -20.12 2.09
N TYR A 270 27.91 -20.69 1.79
CA TYR A 270 28.55 -20.50 0.50
C TYR A 270 29.38 -21.71 0.09
N TYR A 271 29.61 -21.84 -1.21
CA TYR A 271 30.48 -22.86 -1.78
C TYR A 271 31.08 -22.39 -3.11
N SER A 272 32.08 -23.12 -3.58
CA SER A 272 32.79 -22.78 -4.81
C SER A 272 33.06 -24.00 -5.67
N TYR A 273 32.95 -23.86 -6.98
CA TYR A 273 33.39 -24.85 -7.96
C TYR A 273 34.12 -24.18 -9.12
N LYS A 274 34.73 -24.97 -10.00
CA LYS A 274 35.46 -24.46 -11.16
C LYS A 274 34.68 -24.69 -12.45
N VAL A 275 34.72 -23.72 -13.35
CA VAL A 275 34.13 -23.80 -14.69
C VAL A 275 35.18 -23.53 -15.76
N THR A 276 34.90 -23.98 -16.98
CA THR A 276 35.69 -23.65 -18.17
C THR A 276 34.85 -22.77 -19.09
N ARG A 277 35.40 -21.63 -19.52
CA ARG A 277 34.76 -20.75 -20.50
C ARG A 277 34.94 -21.31 -21.91
N ASN A 278 33.84 -21.52 -22.61
CA ASN A 278 33.82 -21.92 -24.01
C ASN A 278 33.27 -20.79 -24.87
N VAL A 279 34.08 -20.25 -25.79
CA VAL A 279 33.68 -19.15 -26.68
C VAL A 279 33.47 -19.68 -28.10
N ASN A 280 32.25 -19.51 -28.62
CA ASN A 280 31.87 -19.88 -29.98
C ASN A 280 31.31 -18.65 -30.72
N GLY A 281 32.21 -17.86 -31.32
CA GLY A 281 31.83 -16.67 -32.08
C GLY A 281 31.29 -15.53 -31.19
N ASN A 282 29.97 -15.30 -31.22
CA ASN A 282 29.27 -14.28 -30.42
C ASN A 282 28.51 -14.90 -29.23
N SER A 283 28.80 -16.15 -28.88
CA SER A 283 28.23 -16.82 -27.72
C SER A 283 29.35 -17.36 -26.83
N ALA A 284 29.14 -17.31 -25.52
CA ALA A 284 30.00 -17.93 -24.53
C ALA A 284 29.16 -18.80 -23.59
N SER A 285 29.76 -19.88 -23.07
CA SER A 285 29.16 -20.74 -22.05
C SER A 285 30.20 -21.09 -21.00
N TYR A 286 29.73 -21.42 -19.80
CA TYR A 286 30.56 -21.88 -18.69
C TYR A 286 30.13 -23.28 -18.31
N ASP A 287 31.01 -24.25 -18.55
CA ASP A 287 30.77 -25.66 -18.29
C ASP A 287 31.57 -26.13 -17.08
N LEU A 288 31.03 -27.06 -16.29
CA LEU A 288 31.70 -27.60 -15.10
C LEU A 288 33.08 -28.17 -15.46
N TYR A 289 34.12 -27.71 -14.77
CA TYR A 289 35.46 -28.29 -14.89
C TYR A 289 35.57 -29.54 -14.01
N THR A 290 35.77 -30.71 -14.63
CA THR A 290 35.89 -32.02 -13.96
C THR A 290 37.32 -32.58 -13.96
N GLY A 291 38.32 -31.77 -14.36
CA GLY A 291 39.71 -32.19 -14.43
C GLY A 291 40.38 -32.34 -13.06
N THR A 292 41.44 -33.16 -13.00
CA THR A 292 42.18 -33.50 -11.76
C THR A 292 43.55 -32.82 -11.65
N ALA A 293 43.93 -31.99 -12.62
CA ALA A 293 45.19 -31.26 -12.62
C ALA A 293 44.95 -29.81 -12.19
N GLU A 294 45.90 -29.23 -11.45
CA GLU A 294 46.06 -27.77 -11.38
C GLU A 294 46.44 -27.25 -12.76
N ALA A 295 45.46 -27.19 -13.67
CA ALA A 295 45.57 -26.44 -14.88
C ALA A 295 45.24 -24.99 -14.51
N ASP A 296 46.27 -24.23 -14.10
CA ASP A 296 46.24 -22.78 -14.27
C ASP A 296 46.34 -22.51 -15.77
N GLY A 297 45.19 -22.31 -16.40
CA GLY A 297 45.07 -21.88 -17.78
C GLY A 297 44.09 -20.71 -17.87
N GLU A 298 44.28 -19.85 -18.87
CA GLU A 298 43.51 -18.62 -19.18
C GLU A 298 41.99 -18.85 -19.44
N THR A 299 41.45 -20.03 -19.11
CA THR A 299 40.06 -20.45 -19.40
C THR A 299 39.34 -21.14 -18.25
N ILE A 300 39.98 -21.35 -17.08
CA ILE A 300 39.37 -21.99 -15.91
C ILE A 300 39.13 -20.93 -14.83
N PHE A 301 37.89 -20.82 -14.39
CA PHE A 301 37.44 -19.76 -13.49
C PHE A 301 36.71 -20.34 -12.28
N ALA A 302 36.79 -19.66 -11.13
CA ALA A 302 36.05 -20.03 -9.94
C ALA A 302 34.65 -19.42 -9.99
N VAL A 303 33.64 -20.21 -9.64
CA VAL A 303 32.28 -19.72 -9.37
C VAL A 303 32.06 -19.77 -7.88
N MET A 304 31.67 -18.64 -7.29
CA MET A 304 31.30 -18.51 -5.89
C MET A 304 29.78 -18.40 -5.78
N ILE A 305 29.16 -19.27 -4.98
CA ILE A 305 27.72 -19.24 -4.69
C ILE A 305 27.50 -18.80 -3.25
N TYR A 306 26.64 -17.81 -3.05
CA TYR A 306 26.18 -17.32 -1.75
C TYR A 306 24.70 -17.63 -1.59
N GLY A 307 24.32 -18.26 -0.49
CA GLY A 307 22.95 -18.63 -0.19
C GLY A 307 22.41 -18.00 1.09
N TYR A 308 21.16 -17.57 1.02
CA TYR A 308 20.40 -16.94 2.10
C TYR A 308 19.11 -17.72 2.31
N TYR A 309 18.92 -18.28 3.49
CA TYR A 309 17.71 -19.02 3.85
C TYR A 309 16.62 -18.10 4.38
N ASN A 310 15.37 -18.56 4.35
CA ASN A 310 14.24 -17.89 5.00
C ASN A 310 14.15 -16.42 4.60
N VAL A 311 14.31 -16.08 3.32
CA VAL A 311 14.36 -14.67 2.89
C VAL A 311 13.07 -13.95 3.23
N LYS A 312 11.91 -14.47 2.81
CA LYS A 312 10.60 -13.93 3.16
C LYS A 312 10.22 -14.22 4.62
N ALA A 313 10.49 -15.42 5.12
CA ALA A 313 10.19 -15.81 6.49
C ALA A 313 10.98 -14.99 7.53
N SER A 314 12.17 -14.49 7.18
CA SER A 314 12.92 -13.56 8.03
C SER A 314 12.38 -12.15 8.04
N ALA A 315 11.67 -11.75 6.98
CA ALA A 315 11.05 -10.43 6.88
C ALA A 315 9.77 -10.36 7.74
N ASN A 316 9.09 -11.51 7.89
CA ASN A 316 7.94 -11.70 8.78
C ASN A 316 8.13 -12.92 9.69
N PRO A 317 9.04 -12.85 10.69
CA PRO A 317 9.32 -13.98 11.55
C PRO A 317 8.13 -14.25 12.48
N ASN A 318 7.78 -15.53 12.66
CA ASN A 318 6.80 -15.94 13.65
C ASN A 318 7.40 -15.82 15.06
N VAL A 319 7.36 -14.62 15.61
CA VAL A 319 7.90 -14.30 16.94
C VAL A 319 6.84 -14.46 18.01
N ALA A 320 7.17 -15.17 19.09
CA ALA A 320 6.33 -15.21 20.27
C ALA A 320 6.40 -13.85 20.99
N GLY A 321 5.26 -13.36 21.50
CA GLY A 321 5.05 -11.97 21.92
C GLY A 321 6.20 -11.28 22.67
N GLY A 322 6.67 -10.16 22.10
CA GLY A 322 7.61 -9.22 22.71
C GLY A 322 8.88 -8.92 21.90
N GLU A 323 9.19 -9.69 20.84
CA GLU A 323 10.34 -9.41 19.98
C GLU A 323 10.00 -8.34 18.92
N THR A 324 10.97 -7.46 18.61
CA THR A 324 10.82 -6.41 17.60
C THR A 324 10.87 -7.02 16.21
N LEU A 325 9.81 -6.80 15.43
CA LEU A 325 9.78 -7.19 14.02
C LEU A 325 10.81 -6.39 13.21
N PRO A 326 11.49 -7.01 12.22
CA PRO A 326 12.57 -6.36 11.48
C PRO A 326 12.07 -5.19 10.60
N ASN A 327 10.79 -5.19 10.23
CA ASN A 327 10.12 -4.18 9.41
C ASN A 327 10.93 -3.88 8.14
N TYR A 328 11.15 -4.91 7.32
CA TYR A 328 11.86 -4.75 6.05
C TYR A 328 11.09 -3.82 5.14
N ALA A 329 11.80 -2.85 4.55
CA ALA A 329 11.19 -1.81 3.75
C ALA A 329 12.12 -1.38 2.61
N THR A 330 11.55 -0.91 1.50
CA THR A 330 12.32 -0.16 0.51
C THR A 330 12.94 1.07 1.17
N VAL A 331 12.17 1.81 1.96
CA VAL A 331 12.68 2.89 2.81
C VAL A 331 12.16 2.76 4.24
N LYS A 332 13.08 2.71 5.20
CA LYS A 332 12.80 2.69 6.63
C LYS A 332 13.22 4.00 7.27
N MET A 333 12.26 4.79 7.74
CA MET A 333 12.51 6.06 8.41
C MET A 333 12.23 5.94 9.91
N MET A 334 13.27 6.15 10.72
CA MET A 334 13.18 6.09 12.19
C MET A 334 13.22 7.48 12.81
N SER A 335 13.94 8.42 12.20
CA SER A 335 14.00 9.84 12.56
C SER A 335 14.59 10.65 11.41
N GLY A 336 14.71 11.98 11.55
CA GLY A 336 15.29 12.85 10.52
C GLY A 336 14.27 13.40 9.53
N ASN A 337 14.67 13.63 8.27
CA ASN A 337 13.81 14.16 7.22
C ASN A 337 13.90 13.32 5.93
N MET A 338 12.78 13.16 5.22
CA MET A 338 12.78 12.59 3.88
C MET A 338 11.91 13.41 2.93
N TYR A 339 12.44 13.70 1.75
CA TYR A 339 11.73 14.38 0.66
C TYR A 339 11.74 13.52 -0.59
N VAL A 340 10.59 12.95 -0.94
CA VAL A 340 10.43 12.20 -2.19
C VAL A 340 9.88 13.13 -3.27
N ARG A 341 10.73 13.45 -4.25
CA ARG A 341 10.42 14.27 -5.42
C ARG A 341 10.22 13.44 -6.69
N GLY A 342 10.54 12.15 -6.64
CA GLY A 342 10.36 11.19 -7.73
C GLY A 342 10.97 9.82 -7.40
N GLY A 343 11.21 9.02 -8.44
CA GLY A 343 11.70 7.64 -8.33
C GLY A 343 10.59 6.59 -8.21
N SER A 344 10.99 5.33 -8.22
CA SER A 344 10.09 4.19 -8.05
C SER A 344 10.52 3.32 -6.86
N TYR A 345 9.57 2.83 -6.07
CA TYR A 345 9.81 2.10 -4.84
C TYR A 345 9.05 0.77 -4.88
N TYR A 346 9.77 -0.33 -4.82
CA TYR A 346 9.22 -1.67 -4.97
C TYR A 346 9.54 -2.54 -3.75
N SER A 347 8.53 -3.16 -3.16
CA SER A 347 8.67 -4.16 -2.10
C SER A 347 8.11 -5.51 -2.58
N TYR A 348 8.99 -6.46 -2.83
CA TYR A 348 8.69 -7.79 -3.39
C TYR A 348 8.75 -8.93 -2.37
N PHE A 349 8.98 -8.62 -1.08
CA PHE A 349 8.87 -9.61 -0.02
C PHE A 349 7.49 -10.28 -0.01
N GLY A 350 6.43 -9.49 -0.15
CA GLY A 350 5.09 -10.04 -0.37
C GLY A 350 4.47 -10.73 0.84
N VAL A 351 4.96 -10.42 2.03
CA VAL A 351 4.47 -10.96 3.31
C VAL A 351 4.08 -9.81 4.24
N GLU A 352 3.24 -10.06 5.24
CA GLU A 352 2.87 -9.07 6.25
C GLU A 352 4.11 -8.48 6.95
N ASN A 353 3.99 -7.32 7.58
CA ASN A 353 5.10 -6.63 8.27
C ASN A 353 6.30 -6.29 7.35
N THR A 354 6.06 -6.22 6.04
CA THR A 354 7.01 -5.66 5.07
C THR A 354 6.38 -4.51 4.32
N PHE A 355 7.22 -3.56 3.89
CA PHE A 355 6.74 -2.24 3.50
C PHE A 355 7.41 -1.75 2.21
N GLY A 356 6.71 -0.91 1.44
CA GLY A 356 7.38 0.00 0.51
C GLY A 356 8.10 1.09 1.33
N VAL A 357 7.29 1.88 2.05
CA VAL A 357 7.78 2.92 2.97
C VAL A 357 7.27 2.63 4.38
N HIS A 358 8.18 2.64 5.36
CA HIS A 358 7.84 2.51 6.78
C HIS A 358 8.40 3.69 7.57
N ALA A 359 7.52 4.60 8.00
CA ALA A 359 7.87 5.78 8.77
C ALA A 359 7.44 5.65 10.23
N SER A 360 8.41 5.74 11.13
CA SER A 360 8.24 5.59 12.59
C SER A 360 8.76 6.78 13.40
N GLY A 361 9.26 7.83 12.75
CA GLY A 361 9.71 9.08 13.37
C GLY A 361 10.22 10.07 12.33
N GLY A 362 10.45 11.33 12.74
CA GLY A 362 10.90 12.42 11.87
C GLY A 362 9.86 12.95 10.86
N TYR A 363 10.28 13.76 9.89
CA TYR A 363 9.35 14.35 8.90
C TYR A 363 9.52 13.73 7.51
N MET A 364 8.47 13.11 6.98
CA MET A 364 8.46 12.58 5.62
C MET A 364 7.49 13.35 4.73
N ALA A 365 7.95 13.79 3.56
CA ALA A 365 7.14 14.42 2.53
C ALA A 365 7.25 13.68 1.19
N ILE A 366 6.16 13.06 0.77
CA ILE A 366 6.03 12.44 -0.55
C ILE A 366 5.28 13.41 -1.47
N GLY A 367 6.00 14.01 -2.42
CA GLY A 367 5.42 14.92 -3.41
C GLY A 367 5.14 14.27 -4.76
N ALA A 368 5.85 13.19 -5.10
CA ALA A 368 5.70 12.43 -6.34
C ALA A 368 6.36 11.04 -6.18
N GLY A 369 6.32 10.23 -7.24
CA GLY A 369 6.95 8.90 -7.30
C GLY A 369 5.94 7.78 -7.50
N LYS A 370 6.45 6.58 -7.77
CA LYS A 370 5.65 5.36 -7.93
C LYS A 370 6.00 4.37 -6.81
N PHE A 371 5.00 3.83 -6.14
CA PHE A 371 5.18 2.91 -5.02
C PHE A 371 4.39 1.64 -5.28
N GLU A 372 5.02 0.46 -5.16
CA GLU A 372 4.36 -0.82 -5.36
C GLU A 372 4.81 -1.83 -4.30
N ALA A 373 3.85 -2.38 -3.57
CA ALA A 373 4.07 -3.42 -2.56
C ALA A 373 3.34 -4.71 -2.96
N ALA A 374 4.10 -5.77 -3.18
CA ALA A 374 3.60 -7.09 -3.57
C ALA A 374 2.88 -7.80 -2.43
N GLY A 375 2.01 -8.76 -2.76
CA GLY A 375 1.44 -9.69 -1.78
C GLY A 375 0.77 -9.01 -0.58
N ALA A 376 1.10 -9.45 0.62
CA ALA A 376 0.64 -8.89 1.91
C ALA A 376 1.46 -7.68 2.39
N ALA A 377 2.43 -7.19 1.61
CA ALA A 377 3.22 -6.03 2.01
C ALA A 377 2.37 -4.75 1.96
N THR A 378 2.64 -3.83 2.88
CA THR A 378 1.98 -2.51 2.93
C THR A 378 2.73 -1.51 2.06
N CYS A 379 2.03 -0.70 1.26
CA CYS A 379 2.70 0.24 0.37
C CYS A 379 3.33 1.41 1.13
N VAL A 380 2.56 2.11 1.97
CA VAL A 380 3.05 3.17 2.85
C VAL A 380 2.49 3.00 4.27
N ALA A 381 3.37 3.00 5.26
CA ALA A 381 3.02 2.86 6.67
C ALA A 381 3.52 4.02 7.53
N CYS A 382 2.63 4.49 8.41
CA CYS A 382 2.88 5.47 9.47
C CYS A 382 2.69 4.78 10.83
N ALA A 383 3.76 4.74 11.62
CA ALA A 383 3.84 4.05 12.91
C ALA A 383 4.62 4.89 13.93
N TYR A 384 4.28 6.18 14.00
CA TYR A 384 4.97 7.15 14.84
C TYR A 384 4.54 6.98 16.31
N PRO A 385 5.45 7.03 17.29
CA PRO A 385 5.08 7.00 18.70
C PRO A 385 4.00 8.03 19.05
N ALA A 386 3.11 7.72 19.99
CA ALA A 386 1.98 8.59 20.33
C ALA A 386 2.40 9.99 20.83
N ASP A 387 3.63 10.12 21.35
CA ASP A 387 4.17 11.36 21.96
C ASP A 387 5.13 12.14 21.03
N VAL A 388 5.11 11.89 19.71
CA VAL A 388 5.96 12.65 18.77
C VAL A 388 5.52 14.11 18.63
N SER A 389 6.44 14.97 18.19
CA SER A 389 6.15 16.39 17.92
C SER A 389 5.11 16.53 16.80
N GLU A 390 4.31 17.61 16.81
CA GLU A 390 3.42 17.96 15.68
C GLU A 390 4.19 18.21 14.37
N GLU A 391 5.50 18.51 14.47
CA GLU A 391 6.40 18.65 13.32
C GLU A 391 6.84 17.30 12.73
N GLU A 392 6.63 16.19 13.44
CA GLU A 392 6.95 14.83 13.02
C GLU A 392 5.68 14.13 12.49
N TYR A 393 5.56 14.09 11.18
CA TYR A 393 4.43 13.45 10.50
C TYR A 393 4.83 12.99 9.11
N LEU A 394 4.03 12.09 8.56
CA LEU A 394 4.13 11.66 7.17
C LEU A 394 3.10 12.42 6.34
N ARG A 395 3.56 13.13 5.31
CA ARG A 395 2.73 13.88 4.36
C ARG A 395 2.80 13.26 2.97
N VAL A 396 1.64 12.93 2.41
CA VAL A 396 1.48 12.53 1.00
C VAL A 396 0.74 13.61 0.25
N ALA A 397 1.42 14.21 -0.72
CA ALA A 397 0.92 15.31 -1.55
C ALA A 397 0.96 14.99 -3.05
N GLY A 398 1.26 13.74 -3.41
CA GLY A 398 1.29 13.23 -4.78
C GLY A 398 1.96 11.87 -4.85
N GLY A 399 1.93 11.26 -6.04
CA GLY A 399 2.47 9.92 -6.29
C GLY A 399 1.40 8.87 -6.60
N ASP A 400 1.85 7.75 -7.14
CA ASP A 400 1.02 6.60 -7.52
C ASP A 400 1.34 5.42 -6.58
N PHE A 401 0.34 4.92 -5.86
CA PHE A 401 0.50 3.90 -4.84
C PHE A 401 -0.27 2.65 -5.23
N LYS A 402 0.43 1.52 -5.36
CA LYS A 402 -0.14 0.22 -5.68
C LYS A 402 0.13 -0.78 -4.57
N SER A 403 -0.91 -1.47 -4.11
CA SER A 403 -0.80 -2.65 -3.24
C SER A 403 -1.58 -3.82 -3.86
N TYR A 404 -1.32 -5.04 -3.39
CA TYR A 404 -2.13 -6.21 -3.73
C TYR A 404 -3.10 -6.52 -2.58
N TYR A 405 -2.84 -7.55 -1.78
CA TYR A 405 -3.70 -7.91 -0.66
C TYR A 405 -3.21 -7.38 0.70
N GLY A 406 -2.05 -6.73 0.79
CA GLY A 406 -1.69 -5.86 1.91
C GLY A 406 -2.35 -4.48 1.82
N ASP A 407 -2.20 -3.65 2.84
CA ASP A 407 -2.78 -2.29 2.85
C ASP A 407 -2.04 -1.34 1.90
N THR A 408 -2.75 -0.43 1.23
CA THR A 408 -2.09 0.62 0.44
C THR A 408 -1.53 1.70 1.38
N VAL A 409 -2.35 2.18 2.30
CA VAL A 409 -1.97 3.13 3.35
C VAL A 409 -2.32 2.54 4.71
N SER A 410 -1.35 2.48 5.62
CA SER A 410 -1.56 2.03 7.00
C SER A 410 -1.13 3.11 8.00
N VAL A 411 -1.99 3.44 8.95
CA VAL A 411 -1.68 4.28 10.11
C VAL A 411 -1.94 3.47 11.37
N SER A 412 -0.87 3.12 12.07
CA SER A 412 -0.97 2.37 13.34
C SER A 412 -0.81 3.27 14.56
N SER A 413 -0.14 4.40 14.40
CA SER A 413 0.02 5.43 15.43
C SER A 413 0.58 6.73 14.85
N GLY A 414 0.40 7.84 15.59
CA GLY A 414 0.82 9.19 15.20
C GLY A 414 -0.04 9.79 14.09
N ASN A 415 0.51 10.70 13.28
CA ASN A 415 -0.27 11.52 12.36
C ASN A 415 0.21 11.37 10.91
N MET A 416 -0.74 11.08 10.01
CA MET A 416 -0.53 11.08 8.57
C MET A 416 -1.42 12.12 7.92
N VAL A 417 -0.86 12.91 6.98
CA VAL A 417 -1.59 13.91 6.21
C VAL A 417 -1.62 13.51 4.74
N LEU A 418 -2.82 13.44 4.15
CA LEU A 418 -3.01 13.04 2.76
C LEU A 418 -3.75 14.15 1.99
N THR A 419 -3.04 14.86 1.09
CA THR A 419 -3.62 15.96 0.31
C THR A 419 -3.84 15.65 -1.16
N ALA A 420 -3.14 14.65 -1.71
CA ALA A 420 -3.33 14.17 -3.08
C ALA A 420 -2.63 12.81 -3.27
N GLY A 421 -2.91 12.13 -4.38
CA GLY A 421 -2.31 10.85 -4.78
C GLY A 421 -3.30 9.99 -5.55
N SER A 422 -2.80 8.96 -6.22
CA SER A 422 -3.63 7.89 -6.81
C SER A 422 -3.35 6.57 -6.09
N PHE A 423 -4.42 5.89 -5.66
CA PHE A 423 -4.32 4.69 -4.85
C PHE A 423 -5.00 3.53 -5.56
N THR A 424 -4.23 2.51 -5.92
CA THR A 424 -4.72 1.28 -6.54
C THR A 424 -4.47 0.10 -5.63
N LYS A 425 -5.51 -0.69 -5.39
CA LYS A 425 -5.44 -1.94 -4.65
C LYS A 425 -5.95 -3.08 -5.52
N ASP A 426 -5.13 -4.11 -5.71
CA ASP A 426 -5.49 -5.29 -6.49
C ASP A 426 -5.36 -6.57 -5.66
N ALA A 427 -6.42 -6.86 -4.89
CA ALA A 427 -6.56 -8.07 -4.09
C ALA A 427 -7.23 -9.22 -4.87
N SER A 428 -7.35 -9.15 -6.19
CA SER A 428 -7.98 -10.20 -7.02
C SER A 428 -7.28 -11.57 -6.94
N SER A 429 -6.01 -11.58 -6.52
CA SER A 429 -5.17 -12.77 -6.36
C SER A 429 -4.85 -13.09 -4.89
N ALA A 430 -5.62 -12.54 -3.94
CA ALA A 430 -5.46 -12.86 -2.53
C ALA A 430 -5.60 -14.37 -2.28
N LEU A 431 -4.77 -14.91 -1.39
CA LEU A 431 -4.85 -16.31 -0.98
C LEU A 431 -6.08 -16.53 -0.10
N GLU A 432 -6.67 -17.72 -0.19
CA GLU A 432 -7.82 -18.12 0.64
C GLU A 432 -7.51 -17.94 2.14
N GLY A 433 -8.42 -17.28 2.87
CA GLY A 433 -8.26 -16.96 4.29
C GLY A 433 -7.47 -15.68 4.60
N HIS A 434 -7.00 -14.93 3.61
CA HIS A 434 -6.57 -13.53 3.81
C HIS A 434 -7.80 -12.63 3.76
N GLU A 435 -8.36 -12.31 4.92
CA GLU A 435 -9.51 -11.41 5.06
C GLU A 435 -9.05 -10.01 5.48
N GLY A 436 -9.67 -8.98 4.90
CA GLY A 436 -9.76 -7.67 5.53
C GLY A 436 -8.61 -6.68 5.26
N SER A 437 -8.26 -6.47 3.99
CA SER A 437 -7.26 -5.46 3.61
C SER A 437 -7.88 -4.18 3.07
N ALA A 438 -7.25 -3.03 3.32
CA ALA A 438 -7.82 -1.74 2.97
C ALA A 438 -6.96 -0.92 2.02
N SER A 439 -7.60 -0.04 1.24
CA SER A 439 -6.89 1.07 0.60
C SER A 439 -6.31 2.02 1.66
N VAL A 440 -7.07 2.28 2.72
CA VAL A 440 -6.63 3.03 3.90
C VAL A 440 -7.05 2.29 5.17
N HIS A 441 -6.08 1.90 5.99
CA HIS A 441 -6.31 1.25 7.27
C HIS A 441 -5.77 2.12 8.42
N VAL A 442 -6.61 2.42 9.40
CA VAL A 442 -6.22 3.11 10.64
C VAL A 442 -6.49 2.18 11.82
N THR A 443 -5.43 1.74 12.47
CA THR A 443 -5.45 0.88 13.68
C THR A 443 -5.05 1.66 14.94
N GLY A 444 -4.85 2.96 14.80
CA GLY A 444 -4.47 3.91 15.83
C GLY A 444 -3.97 5.22 15.22
N GLY A 445 -3.77 6.25 16.05
CA GLY A 445 -3.35 7.57 15.57
C GLY A 445 -4.42 8.33 14.77
N SER A 446 -3.98 9.19 13.85
CA SER A 446 -4.87 10.00 13.01
C SER A 446 -4.42 10.08 11.55
N LEU A 447 -5.41 10.00 10.66
CA LEU A 447 -5.28 10.35 9.24
C LEU A 447 -6.06 11.64 8.97
N ASP A 448 -5.38 12.66 8.46
CA ASP A 448 -5.99 13.92 8.03
C ASP A 448 -5.88 14.11 6.51
N ALA A 449 -7.00 13.91 5.83
CA ALA A 449 -7.22 14.22 4.43
C ALA A 449 -8.26 15.34 4.23
N SER A 450 -8.46 16.19 5.24
CA SER A 450 -9.46 17.26 5.20
C SER A 450 -9.18 18.32 4.13
N GLN A 451 -7.91 18.47 3.74
CA GLN A 451 -7.43 19.43 2.73
C GLN A 451 -7.21 18.77 1.35
N ALA A 452 -7.68 17.55 1.14
CA ALA A 452 -7.47 16.87 -0.12
C ALA A 452 -8.31 17.51 -1.25
N THR A 453 -7.72 17.59 -2.45
CA THR A 453 -8.35 18.23 -3.62
C THR A 453 -8.89 17.22 -4.64
N GLY A 454 -9.11 15.97 -4.22
CA GLY A 454 -9.48 14.85 -5.09
C GLY A 454 -8.60 13.65 -4.82
N LEU A 455 -9.07 12.75 -3.96
CA LEU A 455 -8.43 11.45 -3.74
C LEU A 455 -9.17 10.39 -4.57
N THR A 456 -8.41 9.54 -5.24
CA THR A 456 -8.98 8.45 -6.05
C THR A 456 -8.46 7.12 -5.52
N PHE A 457 -9.39 6.23 -5.23
CA PHE A 457 -9.14 4.88 -4.75
C PHE A 457 -9.79 3.87 -5.70
N GLU A 458 -8.96 3.09 -6.39
CA GLU A 458 -9.41 2.00 -7.25
C GLU A 458 -9.09 0.66 -6.56
N THR A 459 -10.10 -0.13 -6.24
CA THR A 459 -9.93 -1.38 -5.49
C THR A 459 -10.55 -2.56 -6.26
N LEU A 460 -9.81 -3.65 -6.41
CA LEU A 460 -10.27 -4.91 -7.01
C LEU A 460 -10.08 -6.05 -6.01
N GLY A 461 -11.06 -6.96 -5.92
CA GLY A 461 -11.03 -8.13 -5.03
C GLY A 461 -12.23 -8.19 -4.09
N SER A 462 -12.31 -9.29 -3.34
CA SER A 462 -13.29 -9.53 -2.27
C SER A 462 -12.65 -9.35 -0.90
N HIS A 463 -13.44 -9.13 0.16
CA HIS A 463 -12.98 -8.92 1.54
C HIS A 463 -12.02 -7.72 1.66
N VAL A 464 -12.40 -6.62 1.04
CA VAL A 464 -11.59 -5.39 0.93
C VAL A 464 -12.35 -4.15 1.37
N TYR A 465 -11.60 -3.21 1.94
CA TYR A 465 -12.10 -1.94 2.44
C TYR A 465 -11.55 -0.76 1.64
N GLY A 466 -12.35 0.29 1.43
CA GLY A 466 -11.83 1.58 1.00
C GLY A 466 -11.09 2.25 2.15
N VAL A 467 -11.85 2.55 3.21
CA VAL A 467 -11.33 3.10 4.46
C VAL A 467 -11.80 2.23 5.59
N TYR A 468 -10.86 1.70 6.36
CA TYR A 468 -11.13 0.88 7.52
C TYR A 468 -10.47 1.51 8.76
N VAL A 469 -11.26 1.80 9.78
CA VAL A 469 -10.76 2.38 11.05
C VAL A 469 -11.19 1.49 12.21
N SER A 470 -10.27 0.68 12.72
CA SER A 470 -10.48 -0.18 13.87
C SER A 470 -10.15 0.50 15.21
N ASP A 471 -9.27 1.50 15.19
CA ASP A 471 -9.03 2.43 16.29
C ASP A 471 -8.48 3.76 15.73
N GLY A 472 -8.47 4.82 16.54
CA GLY A 472 -8.03 6.15 16.12
C GLY A 472 -9.07 6.91 15.27
N THR A 473 -8.58 7.82 14.41
CA THR A 473 -9.46 8.73 13.64
C THR A 473 -9.03 8.90 12.19
N ALA A 474 -9.99 8.97 11.27
CA ALA A 474 -9.76 9.38 9.89
C ALA A 474 -10.68 10.55 9.50
N ASN A 475 -10.10 11.61 8.93
CA ASN A 475 -10.83 12.72 8.30
C ASN A 475 -10.58 12.67 6.79
N ILE A 476 -11.63 12.52 5.97
CA ILE A 476 -11.49 12.32 4.52
C ILE A 476 -12.38 13.31 3.77
N THR A 477 -11.82 14.05 2.83
CA THR A 477 -12.57 15.01 2.02
C THR A 477 -12.39 14.75 0.54
N ASN A 478 -13.47 14.90 -0.24
CA ASN A 478 -13.47 14.88 -1.71
C ASN A 478 -12.75 13.63 -2.27
N ALA A 479 -13.27 12.46 -1.88
CA ALA A 479 -12.69 11.17 -2.19
C ALA A 479 -13.65 10.28 -2.98
N ASP A 480 -13.11 9.71 -4.06
CA ASP A 480 -13.80 8.81 -4.97
C ASP A 480 -13.29 7.39 -4.77
N PHE A 481 -14.17 6.49 -4.35
CA PHE A 481 -13.90 5.07 -4.17
C PHE A 481 -14.60 4.27 -5.25
N THR A 482 -13.82 3.62 -6.12
CA THR A 482 -14.33 2.69 -7.12
C THR A 482 -13.86 1.28 -6.78
N PHE A 483 -14.82 0.39 -6.55
CA PHE A 483 -14.57 -1.04 -6.36
C PHE A 483 -15.06 -1.82 -7.58
N GLY A 484 -14.23 -2.72 -8.08
CA GLY A 484 -14.54 -3.45 -9.29
C GLY A 484 -14.50 -2.56 -10.55
N LYS A 485 -15.19 -3.00 -11.60
CA LYS A 485 -15.29 -2.26 -12.87
C LYS A 485 -16.73 -2.23 -13.33
N GLU A 486 -17.20 -1.08 -13.78
CA GLU A 486 -18.54 -0.97 -14.36
C GLU A 486 -18.71 -1.95 -15.53
N GLY A 487 -19.84 -2.65 -15.58
CA GLY A 487 -20.12 -3.65 -16.62
C GLY A 487 -19.30 -4.94 -16.50
N THR A 488 -18.59 -5.16 -15.39
CA THR A 488 -17.89 -6.44 -15.12
C THR A 488 -18.88 -7.58 -14.86
N SER A 489 -18.47 -8.80 -15.19
CA SER A 489 -19.13 -10.05 -14.78
C SER A 489 -18.48 -10.71 -13.56
N GLU A 490 -17.46 -10.07 -12.98
CA GLU A 490 -16.75 -10.58 -11.80
C GLU A 490 -17.53 -10.28 -10.52
N PRO A 491 -17.84 -11.29 -9.70
CA PRO A 491 -18.45 -11.07 -8.40
C PRO A 491 -17.41 -10.68 -7.35
N TYR A 492 -17.77 -9.72 -6.50
CA TYR A 492 -16.99 -9.33 -5.32
C TYR A 492 -17.86 -9.43 -4.07
N THR A 493 -17.32 -10.09 -3.05
CA THR A 493 -18.00 -10.33 -1.78
C THR A 493 -17.35 -9.50 -0.69
N ASP A 494 -18.16 -9.02 0.26
CA ASP A 494 -17.71 -8.33 1.47
C ASP A 494 -16.78 -7.14 1.15
N VAL A 495 -17.18 -6.37 0.15
CA VAL A 495 -16.53 -5.11 -0.21
C VAL A 495 -17.20 -4.00 0.57
N ILE A 496 -16.43 -3.24 1.36
CA ILE A 496 -16.98 -2.10 2.10
C ILE A 496 -16.26 -0.80 1.74
N GLY A 497 -17.03 0.22 1.36
CA GLY A 497 -16.49 1.55 1.06
C GLY A 497 -15.80 2.18 2.26
N VAL A 498 -16.59 2.44 3.32
CA VAL A 498 -16.13 3.03 4.58
C VAL A 498 -16.59 2.15 5.74
N TYR A 499 -15.65 1.73 6.60
CA TYR A 499 -15.94 0.90 7.75
C TYR A 499 -15.27 1.42 9.02
N ALA A 500 -16.08 1.73 10.04
CA ALA A 500 -15.60 2.05 11.39
C ALA A 500 -15.87 0.89 12.34
N GLU A 501 -14.81 0.23 12.83
CA GLU A 501 -14.86 -0.87 13.79
C GLU A 501 -14.15 -0.53 15.11
N GLY A 502 -14.64 0.45 15.87
CA GLY A 502 -13.99 0.90 17.12
C GLY A 502 -13.49 2.34 17.09
N GLY A 503 -13.07 2.82 15.91
CA GLY A 503 -12.60 4.20 15.72
C GLY A 503 -13.66 5.16 15.17
N SER A 504 -13.21 6.34 14.76
CA SER A 504 -14.06 7.40 14.23
C SER A 504 -13.65 7.85 12.83
N ILE A 505 -14.63 7.98 11.94
CA ILE A 505 -14.46 8.49 10.58
C ILE A 505 -15.29 9.77 10.42
N THR A 506 -14.67 10.83 9.94
CA THR A 506 -15.34 12.02 9.43
C THR A 506 -15.10 12.08 7.93
N ALA A 507 -16.16 12.12 7.14
CA ALA A 507 -16.05 12.24 5.70
C ALA A 507 -16.88 13.38 5.14
N ASN A 508 -16.30 14.13 4.21
CA ASN A 508 -16.90 15.32 3.61
C ASN A 508 -16.81 15.23 2.10
N THR A 509 -17.94 15.18 1.41
CA THR A 509 -18.00 14.92 -0.03
C THR A 509 -17.36 13.60 -0.42
N LEU A 510 -18.20 12.57 -0.56
CA LEU A 510 -17.77 11.21 -0.89
C LEU A 510 -18.54 10.65 -2.08
N ASP A 511 -17.82 9.98 -2.98
CA ASP A 511 -18.42 9.16 -4.02
C ASP A 511 -17.93 7.71 -3.84
N ILE A 512 -18.87 6.78 -3.60
CA ILE A 512 -18.59 5.35 -3.44
C ILE A 512 -19.35 4.59 -4.52
N ALA A 513 -18.63 3.81 -5.32
CA ALA A 513 -19.21 2.94 -6.34
C ALA A 513 -18.65 1.52 -6.22
N ILE A 514 -19.50 0.56 -5.82
CA ILE A 514 -19.15 -0.86 -5.71
C ILE A 514 -19.78 -1.63 -6.85
N TYR A 515 -19.01 -1.93 -7.89
CA TYR A 515 -19.43 -2.72 -9.04
C TYR A 515 -19.09 -4.19 -8.82
N SER A 516 -20.10 -4.98 -8.51
CA SER A 516 -20.01 -6.44 -8.39
C SER A 516 -21.02 -7.07 -9.33
N ALA A 517 -20.58 -8.09 -10.06
CA ALA A 517 -21.52 -9.02 -10.66
C ALA A 517 -22.08 -9.95 -9.59
N TYR A 518 -23.10 -10.68 -9.97
CA TYR A 518 -23.70 -11.69 -9.14
C TYR A 518 -23.44 -13.07 -9.72
N VAL A 519 -23.07 -14.03 -8.87
CA VAL A 519 -22.89 -15.42 -9.29
C VAL A 519 -23.69 -16.35 -8.36
N ASN A 520 -24.76 -16.91 -8.90
CA ASN A 520 -25.56 -17.97 -8.30
C ASN A 520 -24.84 -19.32 -8.41
N ASP A 521 -23.75 -19.52 -7.68
CA ASP A 521 -23.23 -20.88 -7.55
C ASP A 521 -23.99 -21.64 -6.44
N THR A 522 -25.12 -22.20 -6.82
CA THR A 522 -25.91 -23.12 -5.97
C THR A 522 -25.28 -24.52 -5.86
N SER A 523 -24.11 -24.75 -6.49
CA SER A 523 -23.47 -26.08 -6.52
C SER A 523 -22.47 -26.32 -5.39
N ALA A 524 -22.12 -25.30 -4.60
CA ALA A 524 -21.25 -25.42 -3.43
C ALA A 524 -22.07 -25.40 -2.13
N GLU A 525 -22.32 -26.55 -1.51
CA GLU A 525 -23.11 -26.70 -0.26
C GLU A 525 -22.48 -26.03 0.99
N ASN A 526 -21.45 -25.17 0.88
CA ASN A 526 -20.78 -24.55 2.03
C ASN A 526 -20.00 -23.26 1.74
N GLU A 527 -20.14 -22.64 0.56
CA GLU A 527 -19.45 -21.38 0.26
C GLU A 527 -20.43 -20.21 0.33
N THR A 528 -20.00 -19.10 0.95
CA THR A 528 -20.71 -17.82 0.89
C THR A 528 -20.94 -17.49 -0.58
N PRO A 529 -22.19 -17.25 -1.02
CA PRO A 529 -22.43 -16.96 -2.44
C PRO A 529 -21.63 -15.71 -2.85
N LEU A 530 -20.98 -15.78 -4.01
CA LEU A 530 -20.12 -14.71 -4.51
C LEU A 530 -20.97 -13.48 -4.90
N GLY A 531 -20.48 -12.28 -4.61
CA GLY A 531 -21.20 -11.04 -4.92
C GLY A 531 -22.10 -10.53 -3.79
N ASN A 532 -21.82 -10.96 -2.54
CA ASN A 532 -22.69 -10.70 -1.40
C ASN A 532 -22.07 -9.84 -0.31
N TYR A 533 -22.92 -9.27 0.56
CA TYR A 533 -22.49 -8.52 1.76
C TYR A 533 -21.70 -7.24 1.47
N ASN A 534 -21.85 -6.67 0.26
CA ASN A 534 -21.20 -5.41 -0.08
C ASN A 534 -21.87 -4.25 0.66
N ARG A 535 -21.08 -3.31 1.17
CA ARG A 535 -21.58 -2.17 1.96
C ARG A 535 -20.98 -0.86 1.50
N GLY A 536 -21.79 0.16 1.28
CA GLY A 536 -21.25 1.50 1.02
C GLY A 536 -20.54 2.04 2.26
N ILE A 537 -21.30 2.16 3.35
CA ILE A 537 -20.82 2.62 4.65
C ILE A 537 -21.31 1.68 5.74
N SER A 538 -20.43 1.31 6.66
CA SER A 538 -20.79 0.53 7.84
C SER A 538 -20.12 1.05 9.11
N ALA A 539 -20.80 0.89 10.24
CA ALA A 539 -20.27 1.18 11.57
C ALA A 539 -20.65 0.05 12.53
N SER A 540 -19.66 -0.44 13.29
CA SER A 540 -19.82 -1.45 14.34
C SER A 540 -18.84 -1.17 15.45
N ASN A 541 -19.27 -0.75 16.64
CA ASN A 541 -18.41 -0.24 17.71
C ASN A 541 -17.68 1.08 17.38
N GLY A 542 -17.98 1.71 16.26
CA GLY A 542 -17.35 2.95 15.80
C GLY A 542 -18.36 4.02 15.38
N THR A 543 -17.85 5.19 15.00
CA THR A 543 -18.68 6.33 14.55
C THR A 543 -18.29 6.80 13.16
N VAL A 544 -19.28 7.06 12.31
CA VAL A 544 -19.09 7.72 11.01
C VAL A 544 -19.88 9.03 10.97
N LYS A 545 -19.23 10.14 10.64
CA LYS A 545 -19.86 11.42 10.35
C LYS A 545 -19.70 11.76 8.87
N LEU A 546 -20.79 12.15 8.24
CA LEU A 546 -20.86 12.50 6.83
C LEU A 546 -21.29 13.95 6.67
N TYR A 547 -20.67 14.67 5.74
CA TYR A 547 -20.93 16.08 5.46
C TYR A 547 -21.09 16.32 3.96
N ASN A 548 -21.94 17.29 3.60
CA ASN A 548 -22.21 17.71 2.22
C ASN A 548 -22.67 16.55 1.33
N ASP A 549 -22.49 16.66 0.01
CA ASP A 549 -22.97 15.68 -0.94
C ASP A 549 -22.23 14.34 -0.82
N CYS A 550 -22.93 13.25 -0.54
CA CYS A 550 -22.35 11.91 -0.47
C CYS A 550 -23.17 10.97 -1.37
N ASN A 551 -22.54 10.37 -2.39
CA ASN A 551 -23.19 9.44 -3.30
C ASN A 551 -22.67 8.02 -3.09
N ILE A 552 -23.57 7.08 -2.89
CA ILE A 552 -23.26 5.68 -2.57
C ILE A 552 -24.00 4.79 -3.56
N ASN A 553 -23.27 4.04 -4.38
CA ASN A 553 -23.79 3.09 -5.34
C ASN A 553 -23.26 1.69 -5.00
N VAL A 554 -24.16 0.75 -4.70
CA VAL A 554 -23.77 -0.61 -4.31
C VAL A 554 -24.49 -1.63 -5.16
N TYR A 555 -23.73 -2.51 -5.81
CA TYR A 555 -24.23 -3.69 -6.51
C TYR A 555 -23.93 -4.95 -5.69
N GLY A 556 -24.92 -5.81 -5.50
CA GLY A 556 -24.77 -7.12 -4.88
C GLY A 556 -25.98 -7.54 -4.03
N THR A 557 -26.01 -8.80 -3.61
CA THR A 557 -27.10 -9.35 -2.78
C THR A 557 -26.69 -9.41 -1.31
N TYR A 558 -27.66 -9.37 -0.38
CA TYR A 558 -27.39 -9.19 1.06
C TYR A 558 -26.54 -7.95 1.35
N SER A 559 -26.63 -6.94 0.48
CA SER A 559 -25.80 -5.75 0.49
C SER A 559 -26.53 -4.56 1.10
N ALA A 560 -25.77 -3.58 1.58
CA ALA A 560 -26.32 -2.36 2.14
C ALA A 560 -25.68 -1.09 1.56
N GLY A 561 -26.47 -0.03 1.36
CA GLY A 561 -25.88 1.28 1.12
C GLY A 561 -25.22 1.80 2.39
N ILE A 562 -26.01 1.86 3.48
CA ILE A 562 -25.57 2.24 4.82
C ILE A 562 -26.07 1.21 5.84
N LEU A 563 -25.18 0.74 6.71
CA LEU A 563 -25.50 -0.21 7.78
C LEU A 563 -24.83 0.14 9.12
N ALA A 564 -25.64 0.47 10.13
CA ALA A 564 -25.18 0.58 11.52
C ALA A 564 -25.56 -0.68 12.30
N LEU A 565 -24.55 -1.41 12.78
CA LEU A 565 -24.70 -2.70 13.44
C LEU A 565 -24.15 -2.62 14.86
N THR A 566 -24.90 -3.15 15.83
CA THR A 566 -24.35 -3.42 17.16
C THR A 566 -23.89 -4.85 17.25
N ASP A 567 -22.59 -5.05 17.49
CA ASP A 567 -22.07 -6.36 17.81
C ASP A 567 -22.55 -6.79 19.21
N PRO A 568 -23.32 -7.88 19.36
CA PRO A 568 -23.74 -8.35 20.67
C PRO A 568 -22.57 -8.72 21.61
N SER A 569 -21.35 -8.91 21.10
CA SER A 569 -20.16 -9.17 21.91
C SER A 569 -19.59 -7.91 22.59
N SER A 570 -19.89 -6.71 22.07
CA SER A 570 -19.34 -5.43 22.54
C SER A 570 -20.16 -4.74 23.63
N LEU A 571 -21.37 -5.24 23.93
CA LEU A 571 -22.31 -4.71 24.94
C LEU A 571 -21.82 -4.76 26.40
N SER A 572 -20.55 -5.09 26.66
CA SER A 572 -20.00 -5.21 28.02
C SER A 572 -19.41 -3.92 28.60
N GLY A 573 -19.44 -2.81 27.87
CA GLY A 573 -19.06 -1.47 28.37
C GLY A 573 -20.17 -0.45 28.13
N ALA A 574 -20.60 0.26 29.18
CA ALA A 574 -21.56 1.34 29.06
C ALA A 574 -20.99 2.48 28.18
N GLY A 575 -21.45 2.59 26.93
CA GLY A 575 -21.21 3.75 26.07
C GLY A 575 -20.86 3.51 24.60
N SER A 576 -20.95 2.30 24.03
CA SER A 576 -20.68 2.10 22.59
C SER A 576 -21.76 2.80 21.74
N THR A 577 -21.32 3.74 20.91
CA THR A 577 -22.15 4.59 20.03
C THR A 577 -21.99 4.14 18.58
N ASP A 578 -22.53 2.97 18.23
CA ASP A 578 -22.56 2.50 16.85
C ASP A 578 -23.43 3.46 16.06
N SER A 579 -22.82 4.44 15.41
CA SER A 579 -23.58 5.58 14.90
C SER A 579 -23.03 6.09 13.59
N ILE A 580 -23.96 6.33 12.67
CA ILE A 580 -23.70 7.00 11.41
C ILE A 580 -24.53 8.28 11.42
N THR A 581 -23.87 9.43 11.39
CA THR A 581 -24.52 10.75 11.39
C THR A 581 -24.25 11.47 10.10
N TYR A 582 -25.29 12.06 9.50
CA TYR A 582 -25.18 12.86 8.29
C TYR A 582 -25.59 14.32 8.54
N TYR A 583 -24.83 15.25 7.96
CA TYR A 583 -25.11 16.68 7.94
C TYR A 583 -25.04 17.19 6.50
N GLY A 584 -26.02 18.00 6.08
CA GLY A 584 -26.02 18.58 4.73
C GLY A 584 -24.95 19.67 4.51
N ASP A 585 -24.23 20.08 5.55
CA ASP A 585 -23.13 21.07 5.55
C ASP A 585 -22.22 20.81 6.75
N THR A 586 -21.00 21.32 6.68
CA THR A 586 -19.96 21.31 7.74
C THR A 586 -20.37 22.04 9.03
N ASP A 587 -21.31 22.98 8.99
CA ASP A 587 -21.89 23.57 10.20
C ASP A 587 -22.94 22.63 10.80
N GLU A 588 -22.56 21.85 11.81
CA GLU A 588 -23.45 20.92 12.51
C GLU A 588 -24.69 21.59 13.15
N GLN A 589 -24.69 22.93 13.31
CA GLN A 589 -25.85 23.68 13.81
C GLN A 589 -26.81 24.12 12.69
N ASN A 590 -26.41 23.98 11.42
CA ASN A 590 -27.22 24.36 10.28
C ASN A 590 -28.22 23.25 9.91
N THR A 591 -29.45 23.40 10.38
CA THR A 591 -30.54 22.44 10.13
C THR A 591 -31.20 22.59 8.76
N SER A 592 -30.78 23.54 7.92
CA SER A 592 -31.37 23.84 6.59
C SER A 592 -30.32 23.81 5.48
N ALA A 593 -29.32 22.94 5.65
CA ALA A 593 -28.26 22.75 4.67
C ALA A 593 -28.75 22.00 3.42
N ALA A 594 -28.14 22.29 2.26
CA ALA A 594 -28.61 21.80 0.96
C ALA A 594 -27.97 20.47 0.50
N GLY A 595 -26.93 19.98 1.20
CA GLY A 595 -26.22 18.77 0.80
C GLY A 595 -27.14 17.55 0.71
N THR A 596 -26.81 16.63 -0.19
CA THR A 596 -27.60 15.42 -0.46
C THR A 596 -26.85 14.14 -0.16
N LEU A 597 -27.47 13.26 0.63
CA LEU A 597 -27.05 11.87 0.78
C LEU A 597 -27.83 11.00 -0.21
N ALA A 598 -27.17 10.60 -1.30
CA ALA A 598 -27.76 9.74 -2.32
C ALA A 598 -27.30 8.29 -2.14
N ILE A 599 -28.25 7.35 -2.08
CA ILE A 599 -27.97 5.92 -1.85
C ILE A 599 -28.72 5.10 -2.89
N ASN A 600 -27.98 4.42 -3.76
CA ASN A 600 -28.51 3.53 -4.78
C ASN A 600 -28.02 2.11 -4.52
N VAL A 601 -28.95 1.17 -4.32
CA VAL A 601 -28.63 -0.25 -4.11
C VAL A 601 -29.32 -1.13 -5.13
N TYR A 602 -28.50 -1.86 -5.88
CA TYR A 602 -28.90 -2.80 -6.93
C TYR A 602 -28.57 -4.21 -6.46
N GLY A 603 -29.50 -5.15 -6.61
CA GLY A 603 -29.30 -6.48 -6.01
C GLY A 603 -30.54 -7.34 -5.89
N ALA A 604 -31.53 -7.15 -6.76
CA ALA A 604 -32.67 -8.04 -6.80
C ALA A 604 -32.50 -9.10 -7.90
N GLU A 605 -32.45 -10.37 -7.52
CA GLU A 605 -32.30 -11.49 -8.46
C GLU A 605 -33.07 -12.73 -8.01
N ASN A 606 -33.46 -13.56 -8.99
CA ASN A 606 -34.16 -14.84 -8.78
C ASN A 606 -35.27 -14.75 -7.75
N ASP A 607 -36.15 -13.76 -7.91
CA ASP A 607 -37.32 -13.68 -7.06
C ASP A 607 -36.95 -13.55 -5.57
N THR A 608 -35.76 -13.02 -5.25
CA THR A 608 -35.24 -12.86 -3.89
C THR A 608 -34.67 -11.46 -3.67
N LEU A 609 -35.26 -10.74 -2.72
CA LEU A 609 -34.82 -9.45 -2.20
C LEU A 609 -34.03 -9.73 -0.93
N SER A 610 -32.76 -9.34 -0.89
CA SER A 610 -31.90 -9.50 0.29
C SER A 610 -31.12 -8.24 0.65
N SER A 611 -31.02 -7.29 -0.27
CA SER A 611 -30.32 -6.02 -0.09
C SER A 611 -31.24 -4.91 0.45
N THR A 612 -30.64 -3.92 1.12
CA THR A 612 -31.33 -2.78 1.72
C THR A 612 -30.56 -1.49 1.46
N ALA A 613 -31.20 -0.36 1.16
CA ALA A 613 -30.44 0.89 0.97
C ALA A 613 -29.89 1.43 2.30
N MET A 614 -30.73 1.52 3.32
CA MET A 614 -30.34 2.00 4.65
C MET A 614 -30.86 1.06 5.74
N SER A 615 -30.02 0.70 6.71
CA SER A 615 -30.39 -0.25 7.75
C SER A 615 -29.74 0.01 9.10
N THR A 616 -30.49 -0.24 10.18
CA THR A 616 -29.96 -0.42 11.53
C THR A 616 -30.25 -1.82 12.06
N GLU A 617 -29.26 -2.42 12.70
CA GLU A 617 -29.36 -3.71 13.38
C GLU A 617 -28.81 -3.57 14.81
N GLY A 618 -29.57 -2.86 15.66
CA GLY A 618 -29.17 -2.47 17.02
C GLY A 618 -28.41 -1.14 17.11
N GLY A 619 -27.80 -0.67 16.01
CA GLY A 619 -27.10 0.61 15.93
C GLY A 619 -28.00 1.83 15.65
N SER A 620 -27.38 2.98 15.41
CA SER A 620 -28.05 4.27 15.18
C SER A 620 -27.67 4.92 13.85
N ILE A 621 -28.66 5.44 13.12
CA ILE A 621 -28.45 6.37 12.00
C ILE A 621 -29.16 7.68 12.28
N ASN A 622 -28.46 8.80 12.21
CA ASN A 622 -29.01 10.13 12.46
C ASN A 622 -28.75 11.07 11.27
N ILE A 623 -29.80 11.44 10.56
CA ILE A 623 -29.76 12.45 9.50
C ILE A 623 -30.09 13.80 10.13
N ALA A 624 -29.08 14.54 10.57
CA ALA A 624 -29.27 15.76 11.34
C ALA A 624 -29.79 16.95 10.50
N SER A 625 -29.38 17.03 9.23
CA SER A 625 -29.83 18.05 8.25
C SER A 625 -29.64 17.54 6.81
N GLY A 626 -30.05 18.33 5.81
CA GLY A 626 -29.87 18.00 4.39
C GLY A 626 -31.01 17.23 3.75
N ASN A 627 -30.72 16.70 2.56
CA ASN A 627 -31.63 15.87 1.77
C ASN A 627 -31.14 14.42 1.72
N VAL A 628 -32.06 13.48 1.64
CA VAL A 628 -31.77 12.04 1.46
C VAL A 628 -32.55 11.53 0.26
N ASP A 629 -31.84 10.96 -0.71
CA ASP A 629 -32.42 10.33 -1.89
C ASP A 629 -32.00 8.85 -1.93
N ILE A 630 -32.99 7.96 -1.82
CA ILE A 630 -32.79 6.52 -1.79
C ILE A 630 -33.45 5.88 -3.00
N TYR A 631 -32.68 5.04 -3.70
CA TYR A 631 -33.16 4.08 -4.66
C TYR A 631 -32.74 2.67 -4.24
N SER A 632 -33.67 1.72 -4.23
CA SER A 632 -33.33 0.31 -4.05
C SER A 632 -34.18 -0.61 -4.92
N GLU A 633 -33.55 -1.64 -5.49
CA GLU A 633 -34.31 -2.75 -6.07
C GLU A 633 -34.92 -3.64 -4.98
N GLY A 634 -34.27 -3.72 -3.80
CA GLY A 634 -34.70 -4.48 -2.64
C GLY A 634 -35.52 -3.65 -1.64
N LEU A 635 -35.11 -3.72 -0.36
CA LEU A 635 -35.71 -2.91 0.70
C LEU A 635 -35.13 -1.49 0.68
N GLY A 636 -35.97 -0.49 0.94
CA GLY A 636 -35.51 0.89 1.05
C GLY A 636 -34.79 1.12 2.39
N VAL A 637 -35.57 1.29 3.45
CA VAL A 637 -35.09 1.62 4.79
C VAL A 637 -35.53 0.58 5.80
N THR A 638 -34.63 0.12 6.65
CA THR A 638 -34.96 -0.84 7.70
C THR A 638 -34.44 -0.44 9.08
N ALA A 639 -35.23 -0.68 10.12
CA ALA A 639 -34.82 -0.50 11.51
C ALA A 639 -35.14 -1.77 12.29
N ARG A 640 -34.10 -2.53 12.67
CA ARG A 640 -34.24 -3.87 13.21
C ARG A 640 -33.68 -3.99 14.62
N SER A 641 -34.28 -4.87 15.41
CA SER A 641 -33.72 -5.30 16.68
C SER A 641 -32.88 -6.57 16.52
N THR A 642 -31.69 -6.53 17.11
CA THR A 642 -30.84 -7.69 17.32
C THR A 642 -30.77 -7.95 18.83
N ASN A 643 -31.17 -9.16 19.25
CA ASN A 643 -31.04 -9.64 20.64
C ASN A 643 -31.65 -8.73 21.74
N GLY A 644 -32.70 -7.95 21.42
CA GLY A 644 -33.44 -7.14 22.39
C GLY A 644 -33.03 -5.66 22.47
N SER A 645 -32.02 -5.24 21.70
CA SER A 645 -31.74 -3.81 21.44
C SER A 645 -32.33 -3.45 20.08
N GLY A 646 -33.22 -2.46 20.03
CA GLY A 646 -33.77 -1.96 18.77
C GLY A 646 -32.80 -0.97 18.13
N GLY A 647 -32.60 -1.03 16.81
CA GLY A 647 -31.89 0.00 16.06
C GLY A 647 -32.75 1.24 15.84
N ASP A 648 -32.12 2.41 15.81
CA ASP A 648 -32.80 3.71 15.73
C ASP A 648 -32.39 4.50 14.48
N ILE A 649 -33.37 5.00 13.72
CA ILE A 649 -33.17 5.95 12.63
C ILE A 649 -33.88 7.26 12.94
N GLU A 650 -33.15 8.35 12.95
CA GLU A 650 -33.68 9.70 13.14
C GLU A 650 -33.44 10.57 11.90
N PHE A 651 -34.45 11.33 11.49
CA PHE A 651 -34.38 12.28 10.39
C PHE A 651 -34.84 13.67 10.80
N GLY A 652 -33.94 14.65 10.70
CA GLY A 652 -34.15 16.08 10.92
C GLY A 652 -33.99 16.95 9.68
N GLY A 653 -33.77 16.37 8.50
CA GLY A 653 -33.54 17.06 7.24
C GLY A 653 -34.78 17.67 6.57
N GLU A 654 -34.62 18.14 5.33
CA GLU A 654 -35.67 18.81 4.55
C GLU A 654 -36.50 17.82 3.71
N THR A 655 -35.83 16.93 2.97
CA THR A 655 -36.47 15.91 2.14
C THR A 655 -35.87 14.53 2.37
N PHE A 656 -36.74 13.52 2.43
CA PHE A 656 -36.37 12.11 2.54
C PHE A 656 -37.17 11.31 1.50
N ASN A 657 -36.53 10.99 0.38
CA ASN A 657 -37.15 10.28 -0.73
C ASN A 657 -36.67 8.83 -0.72
N VAL A 658 -37.62 7.89 -0.76
CA VAL A 658 -37.35 6.45 -0.89
C VAL A 658 -38.13 5.94 -2.08
N GLU A 659 -37.41 5.46 -3.09
CA GLU A 659 -37.97 4.73 -4.22
C GLU A 659 -37.49 3.27 -4.18
N THR A 660 -38.44 2.34 -4.11
CA THR A 660 -38.16 0.92 -4.28
C THR A 660 -38.90 0.35 -5.49
N THR A 661 -38.25 -0.50 -6.28
CA THR A 661 -38.84 -1.04 -7.52
C THR A 661 -39.41 -2.45 -7.38
N GLN A 662 -38.94 -3.24 -6.41
CA GLN A 662 -39.41 -4.62 -6.24
C GLN A 662 -39.75 -4.97 -4.77
N GLY A 663 -39.31 -4.15 -3.81
CA GLY A 663 -39.49 -4.40 -2.38
C GLY A 663 -40.24 -3.32 -1.59
N THR A 664 -40.37 -3.56 -0.29
CA THR A 664 -40.98 -2.61 0.66
C THR A 664 -40.10 -1.38 0.86
N GLY A 665 -40.73 -0.20 0.84
CA GLY A 665 -40.04 1.07 1.04
C GLY A 665 -39.47 1.24 2.45
N ILE A 666 -40.27 1.02 3.50
CA ILE A 666 -39.82 1.08 4.90
C ILE A 666 -40.26 -0.16 5.68
N TYR A 667 -39.33 -0.82 6.37
CA TYR A 667 -39.61 -1.97 7.23
C TYR A 667 -38.99 -1.82 8.61
N VAL A 668 -39.84 -1.69 9.63
CA VAL A 668 -39.43 -1.61 11.04
C VAL A 668 -39.72 -2.95 11.71
N ASN A 669 -38.69 -3.60 12.26
CA ASN A 669 -38.81 -4.84 13.03
C ASN A 669 -38.10 -4.74 14.39
N GLY A 670 -38.78 -4.28 15.44
CA GLY A 670 -38.17 -4.14 16.76
C GLY A 670 -37.35 -2.86 16.99
N GLY A 671 -37.09 -2.08 15.94
CA GLY A 671 -36.40 -0.78 16.02
C GLY A 671 -37.34 0.44 16.07
N SER A 672 -36.79 1.63 15.90
CA SER A 672 -37.54 2.89 15.81
C SER A 672 -37.09 3.73 14.63
N ILE A 673 -38.05 4.38 13.95
CA ILE A 673 -37.79 5.43 12.96
C ILE A 673 -38.57 6.69 13.35
N MET A 674 -37.88 7.84 13.41
CA MET A 674 -38.46 9.13 13.75
C MET A 674 -38.16 10.19 12.69
N PHE A 675 -39.21 10.80 12.13
CA PHE A 675 -39.12 11.96 11.24
C PHE A 675 -39.52 13.23 12.01
N ARG A 676 -38.54 14.05 12.36
CA ARG A 676 -38.73 15.27 13.16
C ARG A 676 -39.15 16.49 12.33
N ASN A 677 -38.84 16.51 11.05
CA ASN A 677 -39.12 17.63 10.15
C ASN A 677 -39.20 17.16 8.69
N GLY A 678 -39.60 18.06 7.81
CA GLY A 678 -39.45 17.91 6.37
C GLY A 678 -40.58 17.14 5.70
N THR A 679 -40.32 16.73 4.46
CA THR A 679 -41.22 15.91 3.65
C THR A 679 -40.59 14.56 3.38
N VAL A 680 -41.32 13.50 3.71
CA VAL A 680 -40.93 12.11 3.48
C VAL A 680 -41.78 11.56 2.35
N ASN A 681 -41.16 11.12 1.26
CA ASN A 681 -41.85 10.53 0.12
C ASN A 681 -41.41 9.07 -0.03
N VAL A 682 -42.33 8.14 0.20
CA VAL A 682 -42.09 6.70 0.02
C VAL A 682 -42.86 6.24 -1.20
N LYS A 683 -42.15 5.82 -2.24
CA LYS A 683 -42.69 5.19 -3.44
C LYS A 683 -42.18 3.75 -3.48
N SER A 684 -43.08 2.78 -3.36
CA SER A 684 -42.69 1.36 -3.34
C SER A 684 -43.51 0.59 -4.36
N THR A 685 -42.81 -0.03 -5.29
CA THR A 685 -43.36 -1.05 -6.19
C THR A 685 -43.00 -2.43 -5.65
N VAL A 686 -44.00 -3.29 -5.42
CA VAL A 686 -43.79 -4.67 -4.96
C VAL A 686 -44.15 -5.63 -6.08
N ASP A 687 -43.19 -6.47 -6.47
CA ASP A 687 -43.40 -7.53 -7.44
C ASP A 687 -43.69 -8.85 -6.72
N GLY A 688 -44.77 -9.53 -7.14
CA GLY A 688 -45.22 -10.79 -6.52
C GLY A 688 -44.40 -12.00 -6.87
N ASP A 689 -43.55 -11.87 -7.88
CA ASP A 689 -42.57 -12.90 -8.15
C ASP A 689 -41.44 -12.83 -7.11
N TYR A 690 -41.19 -11.71 -6.40
CA TYR A 690 -40.03 -11.54 -5.51
C TYR A 690 -40.27 -11.72 -4.00
N SER A 691 -39.67 -12.75 -3.40
CA SER A 691 -39.60 -13.02 -1.97
C SER A 691 -38.57 -12.17 -1.24
N TRP A 692 -38.81 -11.78 0.00
CA TRP A 692 -37.72 -11.34 0.88
C TRP A 692 -37.06 -12.56 1.57
N SER A 693 -35.72 -12.62 1.62
CA SER A 693 -34.98 -13.76 2.19
C SER A 693 -35.01 -13.84 3.72
N GLY A 694 -35.60 -12.85 4.41
CA GLY A 694 -35.56 -12.75 5.86
C GLY A 694 -34.20 -12.27 6.37
N ALA A 695 -34.16 -11.60 7.52
CA ALA A 695 -32.89 -11.33 8.20
C ALA A 695 -32.31 -12.66 8.75
N PRO A 696 -30.99 -12.76 9.02
CA PRO A 696 -30.34 -13.98 9.53
C PRO A 696 -30.90 -14.58 10.84
N THR A 697 -31.86 -13.91 11.48
CA THR A 697 -32.54 -14.34 12.71
C THR A 697 -34.05 -14.53 12.55
N GLU A 698 -34.61 -14.21 11.38
CA GLU A 698 -36.03 -14.32 11.10
C GLU A 698 -36.36 -15.72 10.52
N ASN A 699 -36.86 -16.61 11.38
CA ASN A 699 -37.38 -17.91 10.95
C ASN A 699 -38.77 -17.75 10.31
N PHE A 700 -38.85 -17.46 9.01
CA PHE A 700 -40.12 -17.49 8.29
C PHE A 700 -40.03 -18.30 7.00
N GLY A 701 -40.81 -19.40 6.95
CA GLY A 701 -41.03 -20.21 5.75
C GLY A 701 -42.06 -19.62 4.77
N THR A 702 -42.26 -18.30 4.75
CA THR A 702 -43.22 -17.63 3.86
C THR A 702 -42.70 -16.27 3.42
N THR A 703 -42.71 -16.05 2.10
CA THR A 703 -42.63 -14.77 1.41
C THR A 703 -43.38 -13.66 2.15
N THR A 704 -42.67 -12.65 2.65
CA THR A 704 -43.28 -11.47 3.26
C THR A 704 -43.21 -10.29 2.30
N HIS A 705 -44.26 -10.11 1.49
CA HIS A 705 -44.47 -8.87 0.76
C HIS A 705 -45.20 -7.88 1.69
N TYR A 706 -44.67 -6.66 1.84
CA TYR A 706 -45.37 -5.59 2.55
C TYR A 706 -45.52 -4.35 1.67
N ASP A 707 -46.73 -3.81 1.66
CA ASP A 707 -47.13 -2.68 0.83
C ASP A 707 -46.60 -1.36 1.41
N GLY A 708 -45.60 -0.77 0.76
CA GLY A 708 -45.08 0.55 1.12
C GLY A 708 -44.30 0.60 2.44
N ILE A 709 -45.00 0.52 3.57
CA ILE A 709 -44.44 0.61 4.92
C ILE A 709 -44.99 -0.51 5.81
N CYS A 710 -44.11 -1.21 6.53
CA CYS A 710 -44.49 -2.18 7.54
C CYS A 710 -43.79 -1.92 8.87
N VAL A 711 -44.55 -2.03 9.97
CA VAL A 711 -44.05 -1.88 11.34
C VAL A 711 -44.45 -3.11 12.15
N GLN A 712 -43.45 -3.87 12.60
CA GLN A 712 -43.58 -5.07 13.41
C GLN A 712 -42.73 -4.91 14.67
N GLY A 713 -43.33 -4.93 15.86
CA GLY A 713 -42.56 -4.92 17.11
C GLY A 713 -41.74 -3.66 17.42
N GLY A 714 -41.90 -2.53 16.71
CA GLY A 714 -41.14 -1.29 16.91
C GLY A 714 -42.00 -0.02 16.84
N SER A 715 -41.40 1.12 16.48
CA SER A 715 -42.10 2.41 16.30
C SER A 715 -41.75 3.16 15.03
N LEU A 716 -42.74 3.85 14.47
CA LEU A 716 -42.58 4.84 13.41
C LEU A 716 -43.30 6.12 13.85
N ASP A 717 -42.55 7.22 14.01
CA ASP A 717 -43.09 8.53 14.40
C ASP A 717 -42.83 9.54 13.28
N SER A 718 -43.90 10.10 12.72
CA SER A 718 -43.83 11.18 11.73
C SER A 718 -44.58 12.43 12.18
N THR A 719 -44.79 12.62 13.49
CA THR A 719 -45.55 13.77 14.02
C THR A 719 -44.93 15.13 13.68
N GLY A 720 -43.62 15.15 13.41
CA GLY A 720 -42.88 16.33 13.00
C GLY A 720 -42.76 16.54 11.48
N ALA A 721 -43.21 15.59 10.65
CA ALA A 721 -42.96 15.59 9.21
C ALA A 721 -44.23 15.30 8.39
N THR A 722 -44.21 15.64 7.09
CA THR A 722 -45.25 15.20 6.15
C THR A 722 -44.84 13.88 5.51
N LEU A 723 -45.57 12.80 5.78
CA LEU A 723 -45.30 11.47 5.21
C LEU A 723 -46.27 11.16 4.06
N ASN A 724 -45.74 11.14 2.83
CA ASN A 724 -46.44 10.76 1.61
C ASN A 724 -46.06 9.32 1.24
N VAL A 725 -47.06 8.45 1.06
CA VAL A 725 -46.83 7.05 0.68
C VAL A 725 -47.59 6.75 -0.61
N THR A 726 -46.84 6.32 -1.62
CA THR A 726 -47.37 5.77 -2.88
C THR A 726 -46.90 4.33 -2.98
N HIS A 727 -47.85 3.43 -3.23
CA HIS A 727 -47.54 2.02 -3.38
C HIS A 727 -48.22 1.48 -4.64
N ASP A 728 -47.47 0.67 -5.38
CA ASP A 728 -47.95 -0.14 -6.50
C ASP A 728 -47.57 -1.60 -6.19
N GLY A 729 -48.51 -2.53 -6.16
CA GLY A 729 -48.21 -3.87 -5.68
C GLY A 729 -49.27 -4.89 -6.04
N ILE A 730 -49.13 -6.09 -5.48
CA ILE A 730 -50.01 -7.23 -5.75
C ILE A 730 -51.37 -6.98 -5.08
N GLU A 731 -52.46 -7.15 -5.83
CA GLU A 731 -53.81 -7.12 -5.25
C GLU A 731 -53.90 -8.05 -4.02
N ASN A 732 -54.35 -7.51 -2.88
CA ASN A 732 -54.53 -8.18 -1.59
C ASN A 732 -55.02 -9.64 -1.72
N ASN A 733 -54.09 -10.62 -1.69
CA ASN A 733 -54.41 -12.04 -1.54
C ASN A 733 -54.65 -12.37 -0.06
N TYR A 734 -55.70 -11.82 0.54
CA TYR A 734 -56.03 -12.08 1.94
C TYR A 734 -57.01 -13.26 2.06
N TYR A 735 -56.53 -14.39 2.61
CA TYR A 735 -57.33 -15.58 2.98
C TYR A 735 -57.46 -15.77 4.52
N GLY A 736 -57.31 -14.70 5.31
CA GLY A 736 -57.37 -14.75 6.79
C GLY A 736 -58.56 -14.01 7.42
N ASP A 737 -58.93 -14.39 8.64
CA ASP A 737 -60.00 -13.75 9.43
C ASP A 737 -59.71 -12.25 9.69
N LEU A 738 -60.76 -11.43 9.61
CA LEU A 738 -60.75 -9.96 9.74
C LEU A 738 -60.07 -9.37 11.01
N TYR A 739 -59.74 -10.21 11.99
CA TYR A 739 -59.10 -9.83 13.26
C TYR A 739 -57.57 -10.02 13.28
N GLN A 740 -56.98 -10.58 12.22
CA GLN A 740 -55.52 -10.67 12.03
C GLN A 740 -54.95 -9.50 11.20
N LEU A 741 -55.74 -8.44 11.01
CA LEU A 741 -55.30 -7.14 10.49
C LEU A 741 -54.36 -6.46 11.51
N VAL A 742 -53.15 -7.00 11.64
CA VAL A 742 -51.95 -6.19 11.91
C VAL A 742 -51.99 -5.09 10.86
N ILE A 743 -51.88 -3.83 11.29
CA ILE A 743 -51.97 -2.65 10.42
C ILE A 743 -50.90 -2.79 9.32
N ARG A 744 -51.28 -3.28 8.13
CA ARG A 744 -50.37 -3.50 6.98
C ARG A 744 -50.44 -2.40 5.93
N SER A 745 -51.37 -1.47 6.07
CA SER A 745 -51.43 -0.19 5.36
C SER A 745 -52.79 0.42 5.70
N PHE A 746 -52.81 1.54 6.42
CA PHE A 746 -53.77 2.65 6.27
C PHE A 746 -53.24 3.76 7.18
N ALA A 747 -52.68 4.81 6.58
CA ALA A 747 -52.44 6.12 7.16
C ALA A 747 -52.04 6.13 8.65
N VAL A 748 -50.71 6.14 8.84
CA VAL A 748 -49.97 6.93 9.84
C VAL A 748 -50.87 7.80 10.72
N ARG A 749 -50.81 7.60 12.04
CA ARG A 749 -51.62 8.35 12.99
C ARG A 749 -51.08 9.75 13.23
#